data_AF-A0A9W4W9B2-F1
#
_entry.id   AF-A0A9W4W9B2-F1
#
_cell.length_a   1.000
_cell.length_b   1.000
_cell.length_c   1.000
_cell.angle_alpha   90.00
_cell.angle_beta   90.00
_cell.angle_gamma   90.00
#
_symmetry.space_group_name_H-M   'P 1'
#
loop_
_entity.id
_entity.type
_entity.pdbx_description
1 polymer ?
#
loop_
_entity_poly.entity_id
_entity_poly.type
_entity_poly.pdbx_seq_one_letter_code
_entity_poly.pdbx_strand_id
1 'polypeptide(L)'
;MKISFSSAAALLLSLSRHVQAKAVFAHFMVDNTENYSTSWWKSDMVEAATAGIDAFALNIAAGSNITDAQLPNAFDAAASAGFKLFFSFDYAGNGAWDKADVVALLTKYAHHSAYFQHSDSTPLVSTFEGPDNAADWVDIKGSVGCFLIPDWSSLGAKPAVALENGVADGLFNWSPWSWGGESMDTYTDASYIQYLDGKPYMMGASPWFYTNLPGYSKNWMWPDHTMKLWGDRWTQIMFLQPEYVEIISWNDFGESHYIGDIIDTPPYLSNGYAAFDYITGMKHYPLRWPLQVWTEQYKTGKATVKEESLVLEYLLHSTDGCSDGGTPVNTATQLQYEYSAGDVLGGGKYIGYYAVLASPGNISISVGGKNMAGSWASEPAGGVGVYYGSVYVEDGASGTVAASIIRNDQTVFAITSDKDIGGCDADGNANFNPYVYGDFSAKAVSATETAHDISDLVCTAGTGAEGFAGICAIVCKYGYCPSSSCTCTNMGLQNEEPKITGDEGHALSDPNYEGLCSWVYNHGYTTEFTKYCTTEKKDLSAPAVSPFLHKACTSGQAGSDDSTQDLCAWACAYGYCPNAVCRCTGTGTLLSLNDASVPSEDDVDYTVTLTDDSSIFLEAICSFACDYGLCICYSGSDDGDGDGAAEPPCDYSLTFDSLEALAAAADSYEPYCAGMYALGVLSNNHTATLSEFKDANNNYDSLFGYYVKYVKGLVAPSIWSFMKSDGYTYFTCNFKGDTGTFDCPNPSTLTGDSYTTNVEIEWTLTNETGFHAVLGTTYGVEPGWVKFAEQDITPYCAPQTVQGQPIDTCHAKLVKMDNFPQQADDITVSNPKDLFTEAGANLTALPTSIDATLTDLMLGQWGGSIEDVVDVYTMPVALAFQAVKAMEQVKSIGETEKEEEQKNLILLIVTVVLAVVPFVGEELAGAAGLAALARAIAIAGEAGNAAFDIYSMVDDPSSIGYTIFGTLFGAAGIASSFRNADHFSSAGEARRAMGEAKVAQMGDTFKGYSELTQKIVKSCKL
;
A
#
# COMPACT_ATOMS: atom_id res chain seq x y z
N MET A 1 -1.34 64.53 -37.86
CA MET A 1 -1.07 63.08 -38.05
C MET A 1 -2.39 62.35 -37.85
N LYS A 2 -2.99 61.83 -38.93
CA LYS A 2 -4.29 61.12 -38.88
C LYS A 2 -4.00 59.67 -38.53
N ILE A 3 -4.45 59.20 -37.37
CA ILE A 3 -4.42 57.78 -37.01
C ILE A 3 -5.83 57.22 -37.23
N SER A 4 -5.86 56.11 -37.95
CA SER A 4 -7.02 55.43 -38.52
C SER A 4 -7.93 54.82 -37.46
N PHE A 5 -9.24 54.85 -37.72
CA PHE A 5 -10.34 54.26 -36.94
C PHE A 5 -10.33 52.71 -36.88
N SER A 6 -9.24 52.06 -37.31
CA SER A 6 -9.14 50.59 -37.38
C SER A 6 -8.59 49.93 -36.11
N SER A 7 -8.07 50.70 -35.14
CA SER A 7 -7.49 50.14 -33.90
C SER A 7 -8.50 50.00 -32.75
N ALA A 8 -9.70 50.56 -32.87
CA ALA A 8 -10.73 50.47 -31.82
C ALA A 8 -11.56 49.16 -31.88
N ALA A 9 -11.59 48.49 -33.04
CA ALA A 9 -12.32 47.22 -33.20
C ALA A 9 -11.50 45.98 -32.75
N ALA A 10 -10.17 46.09 -32.70
CA ALA A 10 -9.30 45.01 -32.21
C ALA A 10 -9.16 44.98 -30.68
N LEU A 11 -9.45 46.09 -29.98
CA LEU A 11 -9.41 46.16 -28.51
C LEU A 11 -10.74 45.73 -27.85
N LEU A 12 -11.81 45.58 -28.62
CA LEU A 12 -13.12 45.10 -28.15
C LEU A 12 -13.34 43.59 -28.39
N LEU A 13 -12.38 42.91 -29.02
CA LEU A 13 -12.38 41.46 -29.27
C LEU A 13 -11.34 40.70 -28.42
N SER A 14 -10.63 41.38 -27.53
CA SER A 14 -9.75 40.76 -26.51
C SER A 14 -10.33 40.81 -25.08
N LEU A 15 -11.59 41.21 -24.94
CA LEU A 15 -12.41 40.92 -23.76
C LEU A 15 -13.24 39.66 -24.00
N SER A 16 -12.60 38.62 -24.55
CA SER A 16 -13.02 37.27 -24.19
C SER A 16 -12.77 37.20 -22.69
N ARG A 17 -13.84 37.26 -21.88
CA ARG A 17 -13.78 36.69 -20.54
C ARG A 17 -13.24 35.28 -20.75
N HIS A 18 -11.96 35.05 -20.47
CA HIS A 18 -11.50 33.70 -20.21
C HIS A 18 -12.38 33.27 -19.03
N VAL A 19 -13.43 32.51 -19.33
CA VAL A 19 -14.10 31.73 -18.29
C VAL A 19 -13.04 30.73 -17.91
N GLN A 20 -12.24 31.07 -16.90
CA GLN A 20 -11.31 30.14 -16.27
C GLN A 20 -12.19 29.01 -15.73
N ALA A 21 -12.12 27.84 -16.36
CA ALA A 21 -12.95 26.72 -16.01
C ALA A 21 -12.42 26.13 -14.70
N LYS A 22 -12.89 26.68 -13.57
CA LYS A 22 -12.58 26.20 -12.24
C LYS A 22 -13.18 24.82 -12.02
N ALA A 23 -12.42 23.94 -11.37
CA ALA A 23 -12.91 22.64 -10.93
C ALA A 23 -12.38 22.30 -9.53
N VAL A 24 -13.12 21.45 -8.84
CA VAL A 24 -12.77 20.92 -7.52
C VAL A 24 -12.67 19.41 -7.62
N PHE A 25 -11.56 18.85 -7.18
CA PHE A 25 -11.27 17.43 -7.18
C PHE A 25 -11.17 16.92 -5.74
N ALA A 26 -11.24 15.62 -5.56
CA ALA A 26 -10.83 14.99 -4.31
C ALA A 26 -9.85 13.85 -4.59
N HIS A 27 -8.76 13.84 -3.84
CA HIS A 27 -7.78 12.77 -3.83
C HIS A 27 -8.45 11.48 -3.37
N PHE A 28 -8.26 10.39 -4.10
CA PHE A 28 -8.95 9.14 -3.85
C PHE A 28 -7.96 7.98 -3.92
N MET A 29 -7.71 7.35 -2.77
CA MET A 29 -6.84 6.18 -2.63
C MET A 29 -7.52 4.95 -3.21
N VAL A 30 -7.08 4.49 -4.38
CA VAL A 30 -7.66 3.29 -5.03
C VAL A 30 -7.32 2.03 -4.23
N ASP A 31 -6.15 1.97 -3.60
CA ASP A 31 -5.76 0.81 -2.79
C ASP A 31 -6.63 0.63 -1.53
N ASN A 32 -7.39 1.64 -1.12
CA ASN A 32 -8.40 1.52 -0.05
C ASN A 32 -9.73 0.90 -0.54
N THR A 33 -9.77 0.37 -1.77
CA THR A 33 -11.02 -0.12 -2.42
C THR A 33 -11.03 -1.61 -2.77
N GLU A 34 -10.14 -2.43 -2.20
CA GLU A 34 -10.05 -3.88 -2.48
C GLU A 34 -11.41 -4.58 -2.57
N ASN A 35 -12.29 -4.32 -1.60
CA ASN A 35 -13.63 -4.93 -1.50
C ASN A 35 -14.77 -4.05 -2.06
N TYR A 36 -14.47 -3.00 -2.81
CA TYR A 36 -15.51 -2.14 -3.37
C TYR A 36 -16.30 -2.84 -4.47
N SER A 37 -17.62 -2.70 -4.38
CA SER A 37 -18.52 -2.98 -5.48
C SER A 37 -18.69 -1.72 -6.35
N THR A 38 -19.12 -1.90 -7.60
CA THR A 38 -19.53 -0.78 -8.47
C THR A 38 -20.62 0.10 -7.83
N SER A 39 -21.48 -0.47 -6.96
CA SER A 39 -22.49 0.32 -6.23
C SER A 39 -21.91 1.22 -5.15
N TRP A 40 -20.80 0.81 -4.52
CA TRP A 40 -20.10 1.63 -3.52
C TRP A 40 -19.41 2.81 -4.20
N TRP A 41 -18.63 2.54 -5.26
CA TRP A 41 -18.08 3.58 -6.14
C TRP A 41 -19.13 4.60 -6.57
N LYS A 42 -20.31 4.13 -6.98
CA LYS A 42 -21.41 5.01 -7.38
C LYS A 42 -21.94 5.85 -6.22
N SER A 43 -22.01 5.31 -4.99
CA SER A 43 -22.44 6.07 -3.81
C SER A 43 -21.49 7.23 -3.53
N ASP A 44 -20.19 6.95 -3.49
CA ASP A 44 -19.15 7.96 -3.28
C ASP A 44 -19.24 9.09 -4.32
N MET A 45 -19.37 8.74 -5.59
CA MET A 45 -19.45 9.72 -6.67
C MET A 45 -20.72 10.58 -6.59
N VAL A 46 -21.85 10.01 -6.16
CA VAL A 46 -23.09 10.77 -5.95
C VAL A 46 -22.94 11.75 -4.79
N GLU A 47 -22.32 11.32 -3.70
CA GLU A 47 -22.10 12.16 -2.53
C GLU A 47 -21.05 13.25 -2.81
N ALA A 48 -19.98 12.92 -3.52
CA ALA A 48 -18.97 13.86 -3.97
C ALA A 48 -19.57 14.93 -4.90
N ALA A 49 -20.35 14.50 -5.90
CA ALA A 49 -21.07 15.42 -6.79
C ALA A 49 -22.05 16.33 -6.01
N THR A 50 -22.70 15.81 -4.97
CA THR A 50 -23.61 16.59 -4.11
C THR A 50 -22.86 17.66 -3.32
N ALA A 51 -21.63 17.38 -2.89
CA ALA A 51 -20.74 18.34 -2.26
C ALA A 51 -20.08 19.32 -3.25
N GLY A 52 -20.33 19.15 -4.55
CA GLY A 52 -19.81 20.00 -5.62
C GLY A 52 -18.41 19.65 -6.08
N ILE A 53 -17.92 18.44 -5.78
CA ILE A 53 -16.68 17.88 -6.36
C ILE A 53 -16.98 17.46 -7.80
N ASP A 54 -16.09 17.78 -8.72
CA ASP A 54 -16.25 17.56 -10.16
C ASP A 54 -15.60 16.24 -10.63
N ALA A 55 -14.52 15.80 -9.96
CA ALA A 55 -13.85 14.54 -10.26
C ALA A 55 -13.11 13.96 -9.05
N PHE A 56 -12.82 12.66 -9.09
CA PHE A 56 -11.79 12.06 -8.24
C PHE A 56 -10.43 12.02 -8.94
N ALA A 57 -9.39 12.43 -8.22
CA ALA A 57 -8.00 12.20 -8.58
C ALA A 57 -7.62 10.81 -8.05
N LEU A 58 -7.61 9.82 -8.92
CA LEU A 58 -7.37 8.42 -8.54
C LEU A 58 -5.89 8.21 -8.26
N ASN A 59 -5.51 8.20 -6.99
CA ASN A 59 -4.19 7.78 -6.55
C ASN A 59 -4.05 6.27 -6.77
N ILE A 60 -3.10 5.92 -7.65
CA ILE A 60 -2.80 4.54 -8.03
C ILE A 60 -1.31 4.25 -7.84
N ALA A 61 -1.00 3.17 -7.12
CA ALA A 61 0.36 2.71 -6.91
C ALA A 61 0.82 1.74 -8.00
N ALA A 62 2.10 1.81 -8.36
CA ALA A 62 2.70 0.95 -9.37
C ALA A 62 2.58 -0.53 -8.96
N GLY A 63 2.16 -1.39 -9.89
CA GLY A 63 2.05 -2.84 -9.65
C GLY A 63 0.96 -3.29 -8.66
N SER A 64 0.06 -2.39 -8.22
CA SER A 64 -1.06 -2.75 -7.34
C SER A 64 -2.11 -3.58 -8.08
N ASN A 65 -2.39 -4.79 -7.57
CA ASN A 65 -3.46 -5.65 -8.08
C ASN A 65 -4.87 -5.08 -7.79
N ILE A 66 -5.01 -4.25 -6.75
CA ILE A 66 -6.26 -3.54 -6.43
C ILE A 66 -6.57 -2.52 -7.52
N THR A 67 -5.56 -1.77 -7.98
CA THR A 67 -5.71 -0.82 -9.09
C THR A 67 -6.27 -1.50 -10.33
N ASP A 68 -5.66 -2.61 -10.77
CA ASP A 68 -6.11 -3.32 -11.96
C ASP A 68 -7.54 -3.87 -11.84
N ALA A 69 -7.92 -4.33 -10.65
CA ALA A 69 -9.25 -4.86 -10.37
C ALA A 69 -10.33 -3.77 -10.28
N GLN A 70 -10.01 -2.61 -9.70
CA GLN A 70 -10.99 -1.59 -9.35
C GLN A 70 -11.18 -0.50 -10.41
N LEU A 71 -10.17 -0.23 -11.27
CA LEU A 71 -10.32 0.79 -12.32
C LEU A 71 -11.53 0.55 -13.25
N PRO A 72 -11.81 -0.67 -13.74
CA PRO A 72 -13.02 -0.91 -14.53
C PRO A 72 -14.31 -0.57 -13.77
N ASN A 73 -14.40 -0.96 -12.50
CA ASN A 73 -15.56 -0.66 -11.64
C ASN A 73 -15.74 0.85 -11.44
N ALA A 74 -14.65 1.56 -11.18
CA ALA A 74 -14.65 3.02 -10.99
C ALA A 74 -15.14 3.72 -12.26
N PHE A 75 -14.57 3.41 -13.43
CA PHE A 75 -14.95 4.07 -14.69
C PHE A 75 -16.39 3.75 -15.13
N ASP A 76 -16.88 2.53 -14.90
CA ASP A 76 -18.28 2.15 -15.16
C ASP A 76 -19.25 2.87 -14.22
N ALA A 77 -18.91 2.97 -12.94
CA ALA A 77 -19.69 3.72 -11.95
C ALA A 77 -19.74 5.22 -12.31
N ALA A 78 -18.60 5.81 -12.67
CA ALA A 78 -18.49 7.22 -13.03
C ALA A 78 -19.30 7.56 -14.29
N ALA A 79 -19.20 6.74 -15.33
CA ALA A 79 -20.01 6.90 -16.54
C ALA A 79 -21.51 6.82 -16.23
N SER A 80 -21.90 5.89 -15.35
CA SER A 80 -23.29 5.71 -14.92
C SER A 80 -23.83 6.83 -14.03
N ALA A 81 -22.96 7.46 -13.23
CA ALA A 81 -23.29 8.58 -12.36
C ALA A 81 -23.20 9.95 -13.06
N GLY A 82 -22.54 10.01 -14.23
CA GLY A 82 -22.18 11.28 -14.88
C GLY A 82 -21.04 12.02 -14.17
N PHE A 83 -20.26 11.31 -13.35
CA PHE A 83 -19.12 11.83 -12.59
C PHE A 83 -17.82 11.68 -13.39
N LYS A 84 -16.76 12.39 -12.98
CA LYS A 84 -15.46 12.34 -13.65
C LYS A 84 -14.36 11.74 -12.79
N LEU A 85 -13.35 11.19 -13.45
CA LEU A 85 -12.15 10.62 -12.84
C LEU A 85 -10.93 11.06 -13.64
N PHE A 86 -9.79 11.19 -12.99
CA PHE A 86 -8.49 11.24 -13.68
C PHE A 86 -7.44 10.53 -12.85
N PHE A 87 -6.28 10.24 -13.46
CA PHE A 87 -5.21 9.53 -12.75
C PHE A 87 -4.29 10.49 -12.02
N SER A 88 -3.99 10.14 -10.77
CA SER A 88 -2.85 10.61 -9.99
C SER A 88 -1.89 9.43 -9.83
N PHE A 89 -0.82 9.38 -10.62
CA PHE A 89 0.15 8.28 -10.53
C PHE A 89 1.01 8.48 -9.29
N ASP A 90 0.95 7.54 -8.35
CA ASP A 90 1.75 7.58 -7.13
C ASP A 90 3.14 6.98 -7.39
N TYR A 91 4.16 7.84 -7.45
CA TYR A 91 5.55 7.45 -7.66
C TYR A 91 6.30 7.15 -6.35
N ALA A 92 5.70 7.41 -5.20
CA ALA A 92 6.32 7.25 -3.89
C ALA A 92 5.77 6.03 -3.10
N GLY A 93 4.53 5.63 -3.35
CA GLY A 93 3.81 4.64 -2.54
C GLY A 93 4.31 3.20 -2.69
N ASN A 94 4.54 2.73 -3.93
CA ASN A 94 5.08 1.38 -4.20
C ASN A 94 6.29 1.42 -5.15
N GLY A 95 7.06 2.50 -5.07
CA GLY A 95 8.13 2.83 -6.00
C GLY A 95 7.64 3.52 -7.27
N ALA A 96 8.61 3.96 -8.09
CA ALA A 96 8.36 4.72 -9.30
C ALA A 96 7.63 3.88 -10.37
N TRP A 97 6.71 4.52 -11.09
CA TRP A 97 6.03 3.90 -12.24
C TRP A 97 6.97 3.72 -13.44
N ASP A 98 6.87 2.58 -14.13
CA ASP A 98 7.47 2.43 -15.45
C ASP A 98 6.70 3.26 -16.49
N LYS A 99 7.44 3.99 -17.32
CA LYS A 99 6.86 4.84 -18.38
C LYS A 99 5.88 4.08 -19.28
N ALA A 100 6.18 2.85 -19.68
CA ALA A 100 5.35 2.09 -20.60
C ALA A 100 3.97 1.77 -19.99
N ASP A 101 3.93 1.50 -18.68
CA ASP A 101 2.69 1.22 -17.95
C ASP A 101 1.82 2.48 -17.81
N VAL A 102 2.44 3.63 -17.54
CA VAL A 102 1.75 4.93 -17.53
C VAL A 102 1.12 5.22 -18.90
N VAL A 103 1.89 5.03 -19.99
CA VAL A 103 1.37 5.20 -21.36
C VAL A 103 0.22 4.22 -21.65
N ALA A 104 0.33 2.97 -21.22
CA ALA A 104 -0.70 1.95 -21.45
C ALA A 104 -2.02 2.30 -20.74
N LEU A 105 -1.96 2.68 -19.47
CA LEU A 105 -3.13 3.08 -18.68
C LEU A 105 -3.80 4.34 -19.24
N LEU A 106 -2.99 5.36 -19.56
CA LEU A 106 -3.52 6.59 -20.16
C LEU A 106 -4.13 6.33 -21.54
N THR A 107 -3.49 5.53 -22.39
CA THR A 107 -4.07 5.15 -23.69
C THR A 107 -5.42 4.45 -23.54
N LYS A 108 -5.59 3.64 -22.50
CA LYS A 108 -6.81 2.90 -22.22
C LYS A 108 -7.95 3.80 -21.73
N TYR A 109 -7.67 4.74 -20.83
CA TYR A 109 -8.73 5.45 -20.10
C TYR A 109 -8.83 6.96 -20.37
N ALA A 110 -7.78 7.63 -20.83
CA ALA A 110 -7.75 9.09 -20.93
C ALA A 110 -8.80 9.69 -21.88
N HIS A 111 -9.33 8.89 -22.80
CA HIS A 111 -10.42 9.27 -23.72
C HIS A 111 -11.77 8.63 -23.37
N HIS A 112 -11.87 7.98 -22.22
CA HIS A 112 -13.15 7.48 -21.70
C HIS A 112 -14.10 8.65 -21.42
N SER A 113 -15.41 8.47 -21.60
CA SER A 113 -16.38 9.57 -21.42
C SER A 113 -16.47 10.07 -19.98
N ALA A 114 -16.04 9.25 -19.01
CA ALA A 114 -15.94 9.62 -17.60
C ALA A 114 -14.55 10.17 -17.21
N TYR A 115 -13.58 10.25 -18.13
CA TYR A 115 -12.29 10.86 -17.83
C TYR A 115 -12.41 12.39 -17.83
N PHE A 116 -11.84 13.06 -16.83
CA PHE A 116 -11.86 14.53 -16.75
C PHE A 116 -10.98 15.14 -17.84
N GLN A 117 -11.54 16.10 -18.57
CA GLN A 117 -10.83 16.82 -19.62
C GLN A 117 -10.61 18.26 -19.19
N HIS A 118 -9.40 18.76 -19.38
CA HIS A 118 -9.07 20.17 -19.30
C HIS A 118 -9.91 21.00 -20.29
N SER A 119 -9.90 22.32 -20.12
CA SER A 119 -10.73 23.26 -20.89
C SER A 119 -10.52 23.20 -22.41
N ASP A 120 -9.37 22.73 -22.88
CA ASP A 120 -9.01 22.54 -24.28
C ASP A 120 -9.31 21.11 -24.80
N SER A 121 -10.00 20.29 -24.01
CA SER A 121 -10.32 18.89 -24.28
C SER A 121 -9.12 17.92 -24.25
N THR A 122 -8.04 18.27 -23.54
CA THR A 122 -6.95 17.34 -23.22
C THR A 122 -7.20 16.63 -21.89
N PRO A 123 -6.85 15.33 -21.73
CA PRO A 123 -7.02 14.62 -20.48
C PRO A 123 -6.09 15.18 -19.41
N LEU A 124 -6.65 15.56 -18.25
CA LEU A 124 -5.86 16.02 -17.11
C LEU A 124 -5.22 14.81 -16.43
N VAL A 125 -3.94 14.90 -16.07
CA VAL A 125 -3.20 13.86 -15.34
C VAL A 125 -2.38 14.53 -14.25
N SER A 126 -2.31 13.90 -13.08
CA SER A 126 -1.45 14.32 -11.98
C SER A 126 -0.54 13.18 -11.53
N THR A 127 0.32 13.48 -10.57
CA THR A 127 1.17 12.52 -9.86
C THR A 127 1.14 12.85 -8.38
N PHE A 128 1.46 11.87 -7.54
CA PHE A 128 1.99 12.10 -6.20
C PHE A 128 3.49 11.85 -6.26
N GLU A 129 4.27 12.91 -6.03
CA GLU A 129 5.71 12.95 -6.22
C GLU A 129 6.18 12.42 -7.61
N GLY A 130 7.42 11.92 -7.71
CA GLY A 130 8.07 11.48 -8.94
C GLY A 130 8.86 12.53 -9.73
N PRO A 131 9.48 13.57 -9.11
CA PRO A 131 10.27 14.55 -9.86
C PRO A 131 11.48 13.92 -10.58
N ASP A 132 12.05 12.85 -10.04
CA ASP A 132 13.16 12.10 -10.67
C ASP A 132 12.74 11.42 -11.98
N ASN A 133 11.43 11.19 -12.17
CA ASN A 133 10.84 10.64 -13.38
C ASN A 133 10.30 11.72 -14.32
N ALA A 134 10.55 13.01 -14.08
CA ALA A 134 10.06 14.10 -14.93
C ALA A 134 10.47 13.95 -16.41
N ALA A 135 11.65 13.37 -16.68
CA ALA A 135 12.14 13.10 -18.04
C ALA A 135 11.20 12.19 -18.84
N ASP A 136 10.57 11.20 -18.20
CA ASP A 136 9.63 10.30 -18.87
C ASP A 136 8.36 11.02 -19.33
N TRP A 137 7.95 12.08 -18.63
CA TRP A 137 6.76 12.84 -18.97
C TRP A 137 6.88 13.60 -20.30
N VAL A 138 8.10 13.86 -20.79
CA VAL A 138 8.29 14.41 -22.14
C VAL A 138 7.77 13.43 -23.19
N ASP A 139 8.11 12.14 -23.05
CA ASP A 139 7.70 11.07 -23.96
C ASP A 139 6.22 10.68 -23.75
N ILE A 140 5.76 10.61 -22.50
CA ILE A 140 4.36 10.26 -22.15
C ILE A 140 3.42 11.29 -22.75
N LYS A 141 3.68 12.59 -22.53
CA LYS A 141 2.87 13.68 -23.12
C LYS A 141 2.94 13.64 -24.65
N GLY A 142 4.11 13.37 -25.23
CA GLY A 142 4.27 13.21 -26.68
C GLY A 142 3.46 12.04 -27.27
N SER A 143 3.21 11.00 -26.48
CA SER A 143 2.51 9.78 -26.92
C SER A 143 1.00 9.87 -26.76
N VAL A 144 0.51 10.41 -25.63
CA VAL A 144 -0.92 10.43 -25.28
C VAL A 144 -1.56 11.79 -25.54
N GLY A 145 -0.80 12.88 -25.40
CA GLY A 145 -1.33 14.25 -25.47
C GLY A 145 -2.19 14.60 -24.26
N CYS A 146 -1.59 14.63 -23.06
CA CYS A 146 -2.26 14.98 -21.79
C CYS A 146 -1.81 16.33 -21.21
N PHE A 147 -2.63 16.85 -20.28
CA PHE A 147 -2.37 18.06 -19.49
C PHE A 147 -1.85 17.67 -18.11
N LEU A 148 -0.56 17.87 -17.86
CA LEU A 148 0.13 17.39 -16.66
C LEU A 148 0.14 18.46 -15.57
N ILE A 149 -0.45 18.15 -14.41
CA ILE A 149 -0.36 18.93 -13.18
C ILE A 149 0.16 18.00 -12.08
N PRO A 150 1.49 17.80 -11.96
CA PRO A 150 2.07 16.91 -10.97
C PRO A 150 2.15 17.59 -9.60
N ASP A 151 2.09 16.78 -8.54
CA ASP A 151 2.67 17.15 -7.27
C ASP A 151 4.15 16.80 -7.27
N TRP A 152 5.02 17.81 -7.23
CA TRP A 152 6.47 17.67 -7.05
C TRP A 152 6.92 18.54 -5.87
N SER A 153 6.12 18.53 -4.79
CA SER A 153 6.30 19.40 -3.64
C SER A 153 7.63 19.18 -2.93
N SER A 154 8.21 17.97 -2.99
CA SER A 154 9.56 17.67 -2.48
C SER A 154 10.67 18.59 -3.02
N LEU A 155 10.53 19.12 -4.24
CA LEU A 155 11.47 20.10 -4.80
C LEU A 155 11.09 21.55 -4.49
N GLY A 156 9.80 21.80 -4.28
CA GLY A 156 9.20 23.13 -4.24
C GLY A 156 8.97 23.76 -5.63
N ALA A 157 8.13 24.81 -5.66
CA ALA A 157 7.55 25.34 -6.90
C ALA A 157 8.56 25.74 -8.00
N LYS A 158 9.62 26.48 -7.63
CA LYS A 158 10.58 27.05 -8.60
C LYS A 158 11.40 26.01 -9.37
N PRO A 159 12.07 25.04 -8.70
CA PRO A 159 12.74 23.97 -9.43
C PRO A 159 11.73 23.05 -10.14
N ALA A 160 10.59 22.74 -9.51
CA ALA A 160 9.57 21.87 -10.12
C ALA A 160 9.06 22.40 -11.47
N VAL A 161 8.73 23.69 -11.57
CA VAL A 161 8.23 24.28 -12.84
C VAL A 161 9.30 24.31 -13.94
N ALA A 162 10.59 24.23 -13.58
CA ALA A 162 11.71 24.29 -14.51
C ALA A 162 12.15 22.91 -15.02
N LEU A 163 11.75 21.81 -14.35
CA LEU A 163 12.12 20.45 -14.73
C LEU A 163 11.78 20.15 -16.19
N GLU A 164 12.74 19.51 -16.87
CA GLU A 164 12.63 19.10 -18.28
C GLU A 164 12.17 20.21 -19.24
N ASN A 165 12.73 21.41 -19.03
CA ASN A 165 12.37 22.63 -19.76
C ASN A 165 10.89 23.03 -19.60
N GLY A 166 10.32 22.75 -18.43
CA GLY A 166 8.95 23.08 -18.07
C GLY A 166 7.91 22.13 -18.65
N VAL A 167 8.17 20.82 -18.57
CA VAL A 167 7.28 19.75 -19.06
C VAL A 167 5.89 19.78 -18.41
N ALA A 168 5.79 20.20 -17.15
CA ALA A 168 4.53 20.34 -16.43
C ALA A 168 3.71 21.53 -16.96
N ASP A 169 2.41 21.31 -17.19
CA ASP A 169 1.49 22.36 -17.66
C ASP A 169 0.94 23.22 -16.52
N GLY A 170 0.90 22.66 -15.32
CA GLY A 170 0.62 23.33 -14.05
C GLY A 170 1.35 22.62 -12.92
N LEU A 171 1.14 23.03 -11.67
CA LEU A 171 1.63 22.30 -10.50
C LEU A 171 0.55 22.17 -9.43
N PHE A 172 0.59 21.07 -8.70
CA PHE A 172 -0.20 20.81 -7.51
C PHE A 172 0.68 20.98 -6.26
N ASN A 173 0.14 21.64 -5.24
CA ASN A 173 0.80 21.84 -3.94
C ASN A 173 0.24 20.86 -2.88
N TRP A 174 1.07 19.90 -2.44
CA TRP A 174 0.78 18.93 -1.37
C TRP A 174 1.14 19.48 0.03
N SER A 175 0.74 20.71 0.31
CA SER A 175 0.94 21.33 1.63
C SER A 175 -0.31 22.10 2.08
N PRO A 176 -1.44 21.39 2.31
CA PRO A 176 -2.70 22.02 2.73
C PRO A 176 -2.82 22.20 4.25
N TRP A 177 -1.82 21.80 5.05
CA TRP A 177 -1.86 21.78 6.50
C TRP A 177 -0.95 22.82 7.15
N SER A 178 -1.27 23.14 8.40
CA SER A 178 -0.58 24.15 9.20
C SER A 178 0.74 23.66 9.78
N TRP A 179 1.70 24.59 9.86
CA TRP A 179 2.97 24.35 10.52
C TRP A 179 2.86 24.54 12.04
N GLY A 180 3.22 23.51 12.81
CA GLY A 180 3.38 23.63 14.26
C GLY A 180 2.09 23.92 15.02
N GLY A 181 0.93 23.65 14.42
CA GLY A 181 -0.37 23.98 15.01
C GLY A 181 -0.91 25.37 14.68
N GLU A 182 -0.12 26.25 14.07
CA GLU A 182 -0.52 27.65 13.82
C GLU A 182 -1.69 27.77 12.84
N SER A 183 -2.31 28.95 12.76
CA SER A 183 -3.30 29.18 11.70
C SER A 183 -2.66 29.11 10.31
N MET A 184 -3.35 28.46 9.40
CA MET A 184 -2.87 28.22 8.04
C MET A 184 -2.53 29.52 7.30
N ASP A 185 -1.42 29.53 6.58
CA ASP A 185 -1.01 30.65 5.72
C ASP A 185 -1.11 30.32 4.22
N THR A 186 -0.65 31.24 3.38
CA THR A 186 -0.70 31.12 1.91
C THR A 186 0.65 31.37 1.24
N TYR A 187 1.77 31.37 1.97
CA TYR A 187 3.06 31.74 1.39
C TYR A 187 3.57 30.68 0.41
N THR A 188 3.36 29.41 0.73
CA THR A 188 3.63 28.31 -0.21
C THR A 188 2.76 28.48 -1.45
N ASP A 189 1.44 28.65 -1.32
CA ASP A 189 0.53 28.88 -2.45
C ASP A 189 0.96 30.08 -3.32
N ALA A 190 1.30 31.20 -2.69
CA ALA A 190 1.77 32.41 -3.38
C ALA A 190 3.06 32.16 -4.17
N SER A 191 3.96 31.30 -3.67
CA SER A 191 5.16 30.90 -4.39
C SER A 191 4.83 30.09 -5.64
N TYR A 192 3.87 29.16 -5.58
CA TYR A 192 3.41 28.41 -6.74
C TYR A 192 2.81 29.34 -7.79
N ILE A 193 1.87 30.21 -7.40
CA ILE A 193 1.25 31.20 -8.28
C ILE A 193 2.31 32.08 -8.96
N GLN A 194 3.30 32.55 -8.19
CA GLN A 194 4.37 33.39 -8.72
C GLN A 194 5.23 32.67 -9.76
N TYR A 195 5.70 31.44 -9.46
CA TYR A 195 6.64 30.74 -10.32
C TYR A 195 5.98 30.05 -11.53
N LEU A 196 4.68 29.75 -11.43
CA LEU A 196 3.90 29.26 -12.56
C LEU A 196 3.69 30.31 -13.64
N ASP A 197 3.82 31.61 -13.33
CA ASP A 197 3.76 32.74 -14.28
C ASP A 197 2.56 32.65 -15.24
N GLY A 198 1.39 32.30 -14.69
CA GLY A 198 0.13 32.16 -15.43
C GLY A 198 -0.18 30.74 -15.94
N LYS A 199 0.67 29.75 -15.68
CA LYS A 199 0.29 28.32 -15.78
C LYS A 199 -0.71 27.95 -14.67
N PRO A 200 -1.62 26.99 -14.89
CA PRO A 200 -2.60 26.58 -13.87
C PRO A 200 -1.97 26.13 -12.56
N TYR A 201 -2.54 26.63 -11.46
CA TYR A 201 -2.25 26.21 -10.11
C TYR A 201 -3.38 25.32 -9.59
N MET A 202 -3.03 24.14 -9.06
CA MET A 202 -3.93 23.30 -8.28
C MET A 202 -3.60 23.45 -6.79
N MET A 203 -4.54 24.02 -6.04
CA MET A 203 -4.38 24.31 -4.62
C MET A 203 -4.90 23.14 -3.77
N GLY A 204 -4.08 22.62 -2.85
CA GLY A 204 -4.52 21.61 -1.89
C GLY A 204 -5.44 22.17 -0.81
N ALA A 205 -6.43 21.38 -0.39
CA ALA A 205 -7.28 21.68 0.76
C ALA A 205 -7.51 20.43 1.60
N SER A 206 -7.38 20.54 2.91
CA SER A 206 -7.60 19.42 3.83
C SER A 206 -8.15 19.92 5.16
N PRO A 207 -9.06 19.19 5.83
CA PRO A 207 -9.58 19.61 7.12
C PRO A 207 -8.62 19.33 8.27
N TRP A 208 -7.78 18.29 8.16
CA TRP A 208 -6.97 17.75 9.24
C TRP A 208 -5.83 16.88 8.70
N PHE A 209 -4.88 16.46 9.54
CA PHE A 209 -3.96 15.35 9.26
C PHE A 209 -3.52 14.68 10.55
N TYR A 210 -3.64 13.36 10.63
CA TYR A 210 -3.03 12.55 11.68
C TYR A 210 -2.85 11.11 11.22
N THR A 211 -1.66 10.56 11.47
CA THR A 211 -1.35 9.16 11.20
C THR A 211 -0.55 8.55 12.35
N ASN A 212 -0.81 7.27 12.64
CA ASN A 212 0.00 6.45 13.54
C ASN A 212 0.01 5.01 13.00
N LEU A 213 0.78 4.85 11.92
CA LEU A 213 1.00 3.61 11.19
C LEU A 213 2.50 3.24 11.24
N PRO A 214 3.00 2.71 12.37
CA PRO A 214 4.39 2.26 12.48
C PRO A 214 4.82 1.28 11.40
N GLY A 215 3.88 0.47 10.88
CA GLY A 215 4.10 -0.44 9.75
C GLY A 215 4.52 0.23 8.44
N TYR A 216 4.31 1.54 8.31
CA TYR A 216 4.79 2.37 7.19
C TYR A 216 5.82 3.41 7.66
N SER A 217 6.37 3.24 8.86
CA SER A 217 7.25 4.21 9.54
C SER A 217 6.59 5.60 9.67
N LYS A 218 5.26 5.64 9.85
CA LYS A 218 4.49 6.89 9.96
C LYS A 218 3.93 7.11 11.35
N ASN A 219 4.25 8.26 11.96
CA ASN A 219 3.63 8.73 13.19
C ASN A 219 3.83 10.26 13.31
N TRP A 220 2.82 11.06 12.95
CA TRP A 220 2.82 12.53 13.12
C TRP A 220 1.44 13.13 12.84
N MET A 221 1.30 14.44 13.07
CA MET A 221 0.13 15.23 12.72
C MET A 221 0.49 16.64 12.21
N TRP A 222 -0.42 17.23 11.43
CA TRP A 222 -0.37 18.66 11.05
C TRP A 222 -1.71 19.35 11.36
N PRO A 223 -1.99 19.63 12.65
CA PRO A 223 -3.25 20.19 13.08
C PRO A 223 -3.25 21.72 12.96
N ASP A 224 -4.43 22.34 12.91
CA ASP A 224 -4.64 23.71 13.41
C ASP A 224 -5.11 23.60 14.86
N HIS A 225 -4.37 24.18 15.81
CA HIS A 225 -4.66 24.01 17.24
C HIS A 225 -6.03 24.56 17.65
N THR A 226 -6.64 25.40 16.82
CA THR A 226 -7.97 25.97 17.04
C THR A 226 -9.08 25.27 16.25
N MET A 227 -8.79 24.17 15.54
CA MET A 227 -9.76 23.40 14.74
C MET A 227 -10.45 24.21 13.64
N LYS A 228 -9.74 25.16 13.00
CA LYS A 228 -10.32 26.02 11.94
C LYS A 228 -9.75 25.78 10.54
N LEU A 229 -8.83 24.83 10.38
CA LEU A 229 -8.07 24.63 9.15
C LEU A 229 -8.96 24.59 7.90
N TRP A 230 -10.08 23.87 7.95
CA TRP A 230 -11.01 23.76 6.83
C TRP A 230 -11.59 25.12 6.41
N GLY A 231 -12.07 25.91 7.37
CA GLY A 231 -12.63 27.24 7.10
C GLY A 231 -11.59 28.25 6.62
N ASP A 232 -10.39 28.20 7.19
CA ASP A 232 -9.29 29.07 6.79
C ASP A 232 -8.82 28.76 5.35
N ARG A 233 -8.63 27.48 4.99
CA ARG A 233 -8.29 27.08 3.60
C ARG A 233 -9.36 27.53 2.60
N TRP A 234 -10.65 27.34 2.89
CA TRP A 234 -11.70 27.75 1.96
C TRP A 234 -11.79 29.27 1.81
N THR A 235 -11.54 30.05 2.87
CA THR A 235 -11.39 31.51 2.77
C THR A 235 -10.23 31.89 1.85
N GLN A 236 -9.10 31.19 1.98
CA GLN A 236 -7.92 31.41 1.15
C GLN A 236 -8.14 31.04 -0.32
N ILE A 237 -8.87 29.95 -0.60
CA ILE A 237 -9.30 29.55 -1.95
C ILE A 237 -10.18 30.63 -2.57
N MET A 238 -11.13 31.18 -1.81
CA MET A 238 -11.97 32.27 -2.28
C MET A 238 -11.15 33.52 -2.61
N PHE A 239 -10.09 33.78 -1.85
CA PHE A 239 -9.23 34.95 -2.05
C PHE A 239 -8.26 34.78 -3.23
N LEU A 240 -7.54 33.65 -3.29
CA LEU A 240 -6.51 33.39 -4.30
C LEU A 240 -7.09 32.98 -5.65
N GLN A 241 -8.27 32.38 -5.67
CA GLN A 241 -8.97 31.96 -6.89
C GLN A 241 -8.10 31.10 -7.83
N PRO A 242 -7.51 29.97 -7.35
CA PRO A 242 -6.73 29.08 -8.21
C PRO A 242 -7.55 28.55 -9.40
N GLU A 243 -6.90 27.92 -10.38
CA GLU A 243 -7.60 27.21 -11.46
C GLU A 243 -8.28 25.95 -10.93
N TYR A 244 -7.59 25.19 -10.09
CA TYR A 244 -8.08 23.94 -9.52
C TYR A 244 -7.91 23.89 -8.02
N VAL A 245 -8.79 23.14 -7.35
CA VAL A 245 -8.63 22.76 -5.96
C VAL A 245 -8.66 21.24 -5.90
N GLU A 246 -7.73 20.62 -5.19
CA GLU A 246 -7.81 19.19 -4.85
C GLU A 246 -7.95 19.05 -3.33
N ILE A 247 -9.02 18.37 -2.93
CA ILE A 247 -9.29 18.05 -1.53
C ILE A 247 -8.49 16.79 -1.19
N ILE A 248 -7.64 16.89 -0.17
CA ILE A 248 -6.85 15.79 0.38
C ILE A 248 -7.53 15.41 1.71
N SER A 249 -8.38 14.39 1.77
CA SER A 249 -8.75 13.44 0.72
C SER A 249 -10.22 13.01 0.81
N TRP A 250 -10.68 12.19 -0.13
CA TRP A 250 -11.98 11.52 -0.03
C TRP A 250 -11.96 10.34 0.95
N ASN A 251 -10.99 9.43 0.83
CA ASN A 251 -11.00 8.13 1.53
C ASN A 251 -9.62 7.69 2.07
N ASP A 252 -8.69 8.62 2.29
CA ASP A 252 -7.44 8.27 3.00
C ASP A 252 -7.69 8.21 4.50
N PHE A 253 -8.16 7.05 4.93
CA PHE A 253 -8.49 6.80 6.31
C PHE A 253 -7.22 6.75 7.18
N GLY A 254 -6.10 6.24 6.66
CA GLY A 254 -4.86 6.04 7.43
C GLY A 254 -4.21 7.35 7.89
N GLU A 255 -4.49 8.45 7.19
CA GLU A 255 -3.96 9.79 7.49
C GLU A 255 -5.03 10.76 8.03
N SER A 256 -6.22 10.25 8.39
CA SER A 256 -7.28 10.94 9.13
C SER A 256 -7.81 12.24 8.52
N HIS A 257 -7.69 12.40 7.20
CA HIS A 257 -8.08 13.62 6.48
C HIS A 257 -9.16 13.37 5.41
N TYR A 258 -9.84 12.24 5.50
CA TYR A 258 -10.93 11.83 4.62
C TYR A 258 -12.18 12.66 4.88
N ILE A 259 -12.95 12.97 3.82
CA ILE A 259 -14.30 13.57 3.95
C ILE A 259 -15.42 12.66 3.44
N GLY A 260 -15.08 11.47 2.94
CA GLY A 260 -16.00 10.40 2.56
C GLY A 260 -16.51 9.61 3.76
N ASP A 261 -17.40 8.65 3.47
CA ASP A 261 -17.91 7.75 4.50
C ASP A 261 -16.88 6.64 4.78
N ILE A 262 -16.74 6.27 6.06
CA ILE A 262 -15.82 5.19 6.46
C ILE A 262 -16.41 3.83 6.09
N ILE A 263 -15.53 2.92 5.69
CA ILE A 263 -15.83 1.50 5.53
C ILE A 263 -15.67 0.77 6.87
N ASP A 264 -16.53 -0.22 7.17
CA ASP A 264 -16.65 -0.85 8.50
C ASP A 264 -15.35 -1.52 9.02
N THR A 265 -14.30 -1.68 8.21
CA THR A 265 -12.93 -2.06 8.66
C THR A 265 -11.88 -1.63 7.62
N PRO A 266 -11.13 -0.53 7.83
CA PRO A 266 -10.01 -0.17 6.97
C PRO A 266 -8.91 -1.26 6.94
N PRO A 267 -8.32 -1.60 5.78
CA PRO A 267 -7.39 -2.73 5.61
C PRO A 267 -6.14 -2.70 6.51
N TYR A 268 -5.65 -1.52 6.88
CA TYR A 268 -4.44 -1.38 7.70
C TYR A 268 -4.66 -1.70 9.19
N LEU A 269 -5.91 -1.74 9.68
CA LEU A 269 -6.21 -2.18 11.04
C LEU A 269 -6.09 -3.70 11.21
N SER A 270 -6.43 -4.49 10.17
CA SER A 270 -6.42 -5.95 10.24
C SER A 270 -5.03 -6.57 10.08
N ASN A 271 -4.06 -5.83 9.52
CA ASN A 271 -2.72 -6.33 9.21
C ASN A 271 -1.66 -5.92 10.26
N GLY A 272 -2.07 -5.31 11.38
CA GLY A 272 -1.16 -4.92 12.47
C GLY A 272 -0.28 -3.70 12.18
N TYR A 273 -0.56 -2.94 11.11
CA TYR A 273 0.25 -1.78 10.72
C TYR A 273 -0.02 -0.52 11.56
N ALA A 274 -1.24 -0.38 12.09
CA ALA A 274 -1.62 0.72 12.96
C ALA A 274 -1.27 0.41 14.42
N ALA A 275 -0.85 1.44 15.17
CA ALA A 275 -0.57 1.28 16.60
C ALA A 275 -1.84 0.96 17.42
N PHE A 276 -2.99 1.50 17.00
CA PHE A 276 -4.32 1.25 17.59
C PHE A 276 -5.41 1.66 16.59
N ASP A 277 -6.67 1.33 16.88
CA ASP A 277 -7.81 1.76 16.04
C ASP A 277 -8.23 3.19 16.33
N TYR A 278 -7.78 4.12 15.47
CA TYR A 278 -8.14 5.53 15.53
C TYR A 278 -9.25 5.94 14.55
N ILE A 279 -9.93 4.99 13.90
CA ILE A 279 -10.79 5.26 12.74
C ILE A 279 -12.22 4.81 12.97
N THR A 280 -12.42 3.65 13.60
CA THR A 280 -13.76 3.09 13.76
C THR A 280 -14.68 4.06 14.50
N GLY A 281 -15.78 4.42 13.82
CA GLY A 281 -16.76 5.36 14.35
C GLY A 281 -16.32 6.82 14.39
N MET A 282 -15.28 7.20 13.64
CA MET A 282 -14.81 8.59 13.52
C MET A 282 -15.36 9.25 12.24
N LYS A 283 -16.60 9.75 12.30
CA LYS A 283 -17.28 10.33 11.13
C LYS A 283 -16.63 11.65 10.73
N HIS A 284 -16.44 11.87 9.42
CA HIS A 284 -15.94 13.12 8.84
C HIS A 284 -16.89 13.72 7.79
N TYR A 285 -17.79 12.92 7.26
CA TYR A 285 -18.70 13.30 6.18
C TYR A 285 -19.52 14.59 6.36
N PRO A 286 -19.85 15.08 7.58
CA PRO A 286 -20.51 16.38 7.72
C PRO A 286 -19.68 17.56 7.19
N LEU A 287 -18.35 17.42 7.07
CA LEU A 287 -17.47 18.43 6.47
C LEU A 287 -17.83 18.74 5.00
N ARG A 288 -18.59 17.86 4.34
CA ARG A 288 -19.11 18.03 2.97
C ARG A 288 -20.23 19.07 2.84
N TRP A 289 -20.90 19.43 3.93
CA TRP A 289 -22.04 20.34 3.86
C TRP A 289 -21.66 21.82 3.66
N PRO A 290 -20.70 22.40 4.40
CA PRO A 290 -20.20 23.73 4.05
C PRO A 290 -19.50 23.72 2.68
N LEU A 291 -18.88 22.60 2.31
CA LEU A 291 -18.23 22.41 1.02
C LEU A 291 -19.18 22.61 -0.16
N GLN A 292 -20.45 22.17 -0.08
CA GLN A 292 -21.44 22.40 -1.13
C GLN A 292 -21.62 23.89 -1.47
N VAL A 293 -21.63 24.75 -0.46
CA VAL A 293 -21.79 26.20 -0.63
C VAL A 293 -20.49 26.83 -1.11
N TRP A 294 -19.36 26.43 -0.52
CA TRP A 294 -18.06 26.94 -0.93
C TRP A 294 -17.73 26.59 -2.38
N THR A 295 -17.90 25.34 -2.81
CA THR A 295 -17.58 24.93 -4.19
C THR A 295 -18.47 25.62 -5.22
N GLU A 296 -19.77 25.81 -4.94
CA GLU A 296 -20.68 26.57 -5.81
C GLU A 296 -20.22 28.03 -5.94
N GLN A 297 -19.88 28.67 -4.81
CA GLN A 297 -19.40 30.05 -4.80
C GLN A 297 -18.07 30.21 -5.51
N TYR A 298 -17.12 29.30 -5.27
CA TYR A 298 -15.82 29.30 -5.94
C TYR A 298 -15.96 29.19 -7.45
N LYS A 299 -16.80 28.27 -7.94
CA LYS A 299 -16.94 27.99 -9.38
C LYS A 299 -17.80 29.02 -10.11
N THR A 300 -18.84 29.54 -9.48
CA THR A 300 -19.84 30.38 -10.16
C THR A 300 -19.82 31.86 -9.74
N GLY A 301 -19.07 32.19 -8.68
CA GLY A 301 -19.04 33.50 -8.05
C GLY A 301 -20.06 33.67 -6.93
N LYS A 302 -21.12 32.84 -6.90
CA LYS A 302 -22.19 32.90 -5.89
C LYS A 302 -22.63 31.50 -5.46
N ALA A 303 -23.34 31.41 -4.34
CA ALA A 303 -23.92 30.15 -3.90
C ALA A 303 -25.37 30.31 -3.47
N THR A 304 -26.15 29.23 -3.55
CA THR A 304 -27.54 29.19 -3.09
C THR A 304 -27.66 28.29 -1.87
N VAL A 305 -27.97 28.90 -0.72
CA VAL A 305 -28.29 28.14 0.50
C VAL A 305 -29.73 27.64 0.42
N LYS A 306 -29.89 26.32 0.36
CA LYS A 306 -31.20 25.64 0.29
C LYS A 306 -31.62 25.04 1.63
N GLU A 307 -30.65 24.66 2.44
CA GLU A 307 -30.82 24.04 3.75
C GLU A 307 -29.81 24.65 4.71
N GLU A 308 -30.16 24.75 5.98
CA GLU A 308 -29.22 25.21 7.02
C GLU A 308 -28.64 23.99 7.73
N SER A 309 -27.34 24.01 8.00
CA SER A 309 -26.63 22.94 8.69
C SER A 309 -25.65 23.49 9.72
N LEU A 310 -25.28 22.65 10.68
CA LEU A 310 -24.28 22.94 11.69
C LEU A 310 -23.40 21.72 11.87
N VAL A 311 -22.10 21.95 11.86
CA VAL A 311 -21.04 20.94 11.96
C VAL A 311 -20.13 21.31 13.12
N LEU A 312 -19.72 20.31 13.89
CA LEU A 312 -18.80 20.38 15.01
C LEU A 312 -17.65 19.41 14.74
N GLU A 313 -16.43 19.86 14.98
CA GLU A 313 -15.19 19.10 14.79
C GLU A 313 -14.35 19.22 16.06
N TYR A 314 -14.01 18.09 16.69
CA TYR A 314 -13.30 18.09 17.97
C TYR A 314 -12.66 16.73 18.28
N LEU A 315 -11.65 16.73 19.17
CA LEU A 315 -11.04 15.50 19.69
C LEU A 315 -11.89 14.92 20.83
N LEU A 316 -12.00 13.60 20.89
CA LEU A 316 -12.81 12.91 21.92
C LEU A 316 -12.13 12.86 23.29
N HIS A 317 -10.81 12.95 23.32
CA HIS A 317 -10.01 12.88 24.53
C HIS A 317 -9.62 14.27 25.04
N SER A 318 -9.26 14.34 26.33
CA SER A 318 -8.38 15.39 26.82
C SER A 318 -6.94 14.91 26.67
N THR A 319 -5.99 15.73 26.19
CA THR A 319 -4.56 15.31 26.23
C THR A 319 -4.01 15.31 27.66
N ASP A 320 -4.77 15.82 28.64
CA ASP A 320 -4.45 15.68 30.05
C ASP A 320 -4.83 14.25 30.52
N GLY A 321 -3.89 13.31 30.40
CA GLY A 321 -4.02 11.96 30.97
C GLY A 321 -4.15 10.80 29.98
N CYS A 322 -4.07 11.07 28.67
CA CYS A 322 -3.94 10.04 27.63
C CYS A 322 -2.50 9.99 27.11
N SER A 323 -2.05 8.80 26.71
CA SER A 323 -0.78 8.65 25.99
C SER A 323 -0.90 9.28 24.60
N ASP A 324 0.01 10.16 24.21
CA ASP A 324 0.05 10.70 22.85
C ASP A 324 0.68 9.73 21.83
N GLY A 325 1.09 8.54 22.27
CA GLY A 325 1.73 7.53 21.43
C GLY A 325 3.06 8.00 20.83
N GLY A 326 3.69 9.04 21.43
CA GLY A 326 4.88 9.67 20.87
C GLY A 326 4.63 10.43 19.57
N THR A 327 3.38 10.79 19.26
CA THR A 327 3.03 11.49 18.02
C THR A 327 3.52 12.94 18.05
N PRO A 328 4.49 13.36 17.21
CA PRO A 328 4.86 14.76 17.09
C PRO A 328 3.85 15.55 16.24
N VAL A 329 3.78 16.85 16.48
CA VAL A 329 3.24 17.81 15.52
C VAL A 329 4.37 18.22 14.59
N ASN A 330 4.11 18.18 13.28
CA ASN A 330 5.12 18.16 12.21
C ASN A 330 5.98 16.87 12.21
N THR A 331 6.81 16.70 11.19
CA THR A 331 7.70 15.53 11.07
C THR A 331 9.12 15.90 10.63
N ALA A 332 10.12 15.38 11.34
CA ALA A 332 11.53 15.51 11.02
C ALA A 332 11.89 14.82 9.69
N THR A 333 11.11 13.83 9.26
CA THR A 333 11.30 13.15 7.96
C THR A 333 11.17 14.11 6.77
N GLN A 334 10.42 15.20 6.94
CA GLN A 334 10.30 16.29 5.97
C GLN A 334 11.12 17.52 6.37
N LEU A 335 12.15 17.33 7.20
CA LEU A 335 13.04 18.38 7.72
C LEU A 335 12.29 19.50 8.47
N GLN A 336 11.14 19.17 9.04
CA GLN A 336 10.34 20.11 9.81
C GLN A 336 10.74 20.10 11.28
N TYR A 337 10.62 21.25 11.92
CA TYR A 337 10.75 21.32 13.38
C TYR A 337 9.54 20.64 14.02
N GLU A 338 9.78 19.62 14.84
CA GLU A 338 8.73 18.89 15.56
C GLU A 338 8.38 19.55 16.90
N TYR A 339 7.08 19.60 17.19
CA TYR A 339 6.53 20.08 18.45
C TYR A 339 5.87 18.92 19.20
N SER A 340 5.79 19.02 20.53
CA SER A 340 4.97 18.08 21.32
C SER A 340 3.49 18.30 21.00
N ALA A 341 2.73 17.22 20.78
CA ALA A 341 1.29 17.29 20.63
C ALA A 341 0.59 17.96 21.83
N GLY A 342 1.08 17.70 23.05
CA GLY A 342 0.56 18.32 24.27
C GLY A 342 0.75 19.83 24.32
N ASP A 343 1.90 20.34 23.86
CA ASP A 343 2.17 21.78 23.85
C ASP A 343 1.33 22.52 22.80
N VAL A 344 1.09 21.89 21.65
CA VAL A 344 0.34 22.49 20.54
C VAL A 344 -1.17 22.42 20.76
N LEU A 345 -1.70 21.23 21.04
CA LEU A 345 -3.15 21.02 21.15
C LEU A 345 -3.66 21.34 22.56
N GLY A 346 -2.76 21.48 23.54
CA GLY A 346 -3.04 21.97 24.88
C GLY A 346 -4.16 21.22 25.60
N GLY A 347 -4.37 19.93 25.33
CA GLY A 347 -5.51 19.16 25.85
C GLY A 347 -6.52 18.70 24.80
N GLY A 348 -6.41 19.09 23.52
CA GLY A 348 -7.53 18.94 22.58
C GLY A 348 -8.68 19.88 22.92
N LYS A 349 -8.35 21.08 23.42
CA LYS A 349 -9.30 21.99 24.07
C LYS A 349 -10.06 22.90 23.12
N TYR A 350 -10.15 22.57 21.84
CA TYR A 350 -10.92 23.39 20.90
C TYR A 350 -11.98 22.57 20.21
N ILE A 351 -13.14 23.19 20.00
CA ILE A 351 -14.18 22.70 19.11
C ILE A 351 -14.24 23.66 17.92
N GLY A 352 -13.95 23.15 16.74
CA GLY A 352 -14.20 23.81 15.47
C GLY A 352 -15.67 23.69 15.09
N TYR A 353 -16.22 24.70 14.42
CA TYR A 353 -17.60 24.65 13.96
C TYR A 353 -17.85 25.43 12.68
N TYR A 354 -18.76 24.90 11.87
CA TYR A 354 -19.14 25.42 10.56
C TYR A 354 -20.67 25.44 10.46
N ALA A 355 -21.25 26.55 10.01
CA ALA A 355 -22.69 26.68 9.85
C ALA A 355 -23.05 27.22 8.46
N VAL A 356 -23.88 26.49 7.73
CA VAL A 356 -24.51 26.98 6.51
C VAL A 356 -25.80 27.67 6.88
N LEU A 357 -25.92 28.97 6.64
CA LEU A 357 -27.08 29.77 7.07
C LEU A 357 -27.68 30.58 5.91
N ALA A 358 -29.01 30.57 5.81
CA ALA A 358 -29.79 31.38 4.86
C ALA A 358 -30.11 32.78 5.39
N SER A 359 -29.72 33.07 6.63
CA SER A 359 -29.81 34.39 7.27
C SER A 359 -28.89 34.45 8.50
N PRO A 360 -28.45 35.65 8.95
CA PRO A 360 -27.56 35.76 10.10
C PRO A 360 -28.07 35.04 11.35
N GLY A 361 -27.15 34.47 12.12
CA GLY A 361 -27.44 33.84 13.41
C GLY A 361 -26.21 33.83 14.30
N ASN A 362 -26.42 33.83 15.61
CA ASN A 362 -25.37 33.64 16.60
C ASN A 362 -25.25 32.15 16.97
N ILE A 363 -24.10 31.73 17.47
CA ILE A 363 -23.87 30.37 17.94
C ILE A 363 -23.72 30.30 19.46
N SER A 364 -24.25 29.24 20.05
CA SER A 364 -24.01 28.86 21.44
C SER A 364 -23.52 27.42 21.46
N ILE A 365 -22.42 27.16 22.15
CA ILE A 365 -21.84 25.82 22.35
C ILE A 365 -21.96 25.44 23.82
N SER A 366 -22.15 24.17 24.12
CA SER A 366 -22.06 23.63 25.48
C SER A 366 -21.37 22.28 25.51
N VAL A 367 -20.57 22.02 26.55
CA VAL A 367 -19.93 20.73 26.81
C VAL A 367 -20.33 20.28 28.21
N GLY A 368 -20.91 19.09 28.35
CA GLY A 368 -21.39 18.58 29.65
C GLY A 368 -22.45 19.47 30.31
N GLY A 369 -23.22 20.22 29.52
CA GLY A 369 -24.20 21.20 30.01
C GLY A 369 -23.60 22.54 30.46
N LYS A 370 -22.28 22.74 30.35
CA LYS A 370 -21.61 24.02 30.58
C LYS A 370 -21.60 24.84 29.29
N ASN A 371 -22.24 26.00 29.30
CA ASN A 371 -22.29 26.89 28.14
C ASN A 371 -20.96 27.62 27.94
N MET A 372 -20.53 27.73 26.69
CA MET A 372 -19.34 28.44 26.25
C MET A 372 -19.73 29.60 25.34
N ALA A 373 -18.97 30.70 25.40
CA ALA A 373 -19.18 31.85 24.54
C ALA A 373 -18.68 31.55 23.12
N GLY A 374 -19.59 31.19 22.21
CA GLY A 374 -19.28 31.01 20.79
C GLY A 374 -19.28 32.35 20.03
N SER A 375 -18.43 32.45 19.00
CA SER A 375 -18.32 33.62 18.14
C SER A 375 -17.78 33.24 16.76
N TRP A 376 -18.24 33.90 15.71
CA TRP A 376 -17.72 33.64 14.37
C TRP A 376 -16.33 34.21 14.18
N ALA A 377 -15.40 33.38 13.70
CA ALA A 377 -14.11 33.85 13.20
C ALA A 377 -14.29 34.50 11.82
N SER A 378 -15.23 33.97 11.03
CA SER A 378 -15.58 34.47 9.70
C SER A 378 -17.10 34.44 9.50
N GLU A 379 -17.61 35.49 8.87
CA GLU A 379 -19.01 35.65 8.50
C GLU A 379 -19.11 36.03 7.01
N PRO A 380 -20.02 35.40 6.24
CA PRO A 380 -20.19 35.71 4.83
C PRO A 380 -20.81 37.09 4.64
N ALA A 381 -20.31 37.85 3.66
CA ALA A 381 -20.85 39.16 3.31
C ALA A 381 -22.35 39.08 2.95
N GLY A 382 -23.17 39.90 3.61
CA GLY A 382 -24.63 39.90 3.44
C GLY A 382 -25.37 38.82 4.25
N GLY A 383 -24.65 37.99 5.01
CA GLY A 383 -25.22 37.14 6.04
C GLY A 383 -25.87 35.83 5.56
N VAL A 384 -25.57 35.43 4.33
CA VAL A 384 -26.01 34.19 3.70
C VAL A 384 -24.78 33.45 3.20
N GLY A 385 -24.61 32.19 3.58
CA GLY A 385 -23.45 31.38 3.21
C GLY A 385 -22.91 30.58 4.38
N VAL A 386 -21.60 30.29 4.35
CA VAL A 386 -20.92 29.54 5.41
C VAL A 386 -20.29 30.47 6.43
N TYR A 387 -20.64 30.25 7.69
CA TYR A 387 -20.01 30.82 8.88
C TYR A 387 -19.06 29.78 9.47
N TYR A 388 -17.94 30.20 10.04
CA TYR A 388 -17.10 29.29 10.82
C TYR A 388 -16.40 29.98 11.99
N GLY A 389 -15.98 29.17 12.96
CA GLY A 389 -15.26 29.62 14.13
C GLY A 389 -14.80 28.46 14.99
N SER A 390 -14.27 28.80 16.15
CA SER A 390 -13.90 27.83 17.16
C SER A 390 -14.18 28.35 18.56
N VAL A 391 -14.17 27.45 19.54
CA VAL A 391 -14.35 27.80 20.95
C VAL A 391 -13.41 26.97 21.81
N TYR A 392 -12.81 27.63 22.79
CA TYR A 392 -12.01 26.95 23.81
C TYR A 392 -12.91 26.21 24.79
N VAL A 393 -12.65 24.92 24.94
CA VAL A 393 -13.22 24.02 25.94
C VAL A 393 -12.56 24.34 27.28
N GLU A 394 -13.29 25.06 28.13
CA GLU A 394 -12.80 25.45 29.45
C GLU A 394 -12.31 24.25 30.28
N ASP A 395 -11.22 24.44 31.03
CA ASP A 395 -10.62 23.37 31.85
C ASP A 395 -11.64 22.65 32.73
N GLY A 396 -11.60 21.31 32.70
CA GLY A 396 -12.52 20.45 33.43
C GLY A 396 -13.92 20.31 32.81
N ALA A 397 -14.18 20.92 31.65
CA ALA A 397 -15.39 20.64 30.87
C ALA A 397 -15.22 19.32 30.10
N SER A 398 -16.16 18.39 30.32
CA SER A 398 -16.24 17.09 29.64
C SER A 398 -17.70 16.65 29.53
N GLY A 399 -17.98 15.64 28.72
CA GLY A 399 -19.30 15.12 28.42
C GLY A 399 -19.81 15.57 27.05
N THR A 400 -21.12 15.49 26.89
CA THR A 400 -21.79 15.70 25.61
C THR A 400 -21.59 17.10 25.06
N VAL A 401 -21.23 17.19 23.78
CA VAL A 401 -21.12 18.45 23.04
C VAL A 401 -22.46 18.76 22.38
N ALA A 402 -22.96 19.98 22.58
CA ALA A 402 -24.16 20.47 21.93
C ALA A 402 -23.97 21.89 21.42
N ALA A 403 -24.68 22.22 20.35
CA ALA A 403 -24.58 23.52 19.71
C ALA A 403 -25.95 24.02 19.26
N SER A 404 -26.12 25.34 19.18
CA SER A 404 -27.39 25.97 18.81
C SER A 404 -27.17 27.25 18.03
N ILE A 405 -27.96 27.43 16.97
CA ILE A 405 -28.09 28.70 16.26
C ILE A 405 -29.21 29.52 16.91
N ILE A 406 -28.93 30.80 17.16
CA ILE A 406 -29.81 31.73 17.87
C ILE A 406 -30.12 32.92 16.97
N ARG A 407 -31.40 33.23 16.81
CA ARG A 407 -31.89 34.45 16.14
C ARG A 407 -32.96 35.10 17.01
N ASN A 408 -32.86 36.41 17.23
CA ASN A 408 -33.78 37.17 18.10
C ASN A 408 -33.95 36.53 19.50
N ASP A 409 -32.83 36.14 20.12
CA ASP A 409 -32.78 35.47 21.43
C ASP A 409 -33.57 34.14 21.50
N GLN A 410 -33.85 33.52 20.36
CA GLN A 410 -34.51 32.22 20.26
C GLN A 410 -33.62 31.22 19.53
N THR A 411 -33.51 30.00 20.08
CA THR A 411 -32.90 28.87 19.40
C THR A 411 -33.74 28.50 18.18
N VAL A 412 -33.15 28.63 16.99
CA VAL A 412 -33.81 28.29 15.72
C VAL A 412 -33.49 26.87 15.27
N PHE A 413 -32.29 26.40 15.61
CA PHE A 413 -31.75 25.09 15.28
C PHE A 413 -30.74 24.68 16.36
N ALA A 414 -30.71 23.40 16.72
CA ALA A 414 -29.79 22.85 17.71
C ALA A 414 -29.42 21.40 17.37
N ILE A 415 -28.20 21.02 17.71
CA ILE A 415 -27.66 19.68 17.54
C ILE A 415 -27.00 19.23 18.84
N THR A 416 -27.03 17.93 19.09
CA THR A 416 -26.37 17.29 20.23
C THR A 416 -25.59 16.11 19.71
N SER A 417 -24.28 16.13 19.89
CA SER A 417 -23.39 15.06 19.43
C SER A 417 -23.70 13.73 20.13
N ASP A 418 -23.48 12.64 19.41
CA ASP A 418 -23.56 11.26 19.89
C ASP A 418 -22.24 10.76 20.53
N LYS A 419 -21.18 11.59 20.53
CA LYS A 419 -19.94 11.31 21.28
C LYS A 419 -19.58 12.43 22.23
N ASP A 420 -19.13 12.05 23.42
CA ASP A 420 -18.71 12.95 24.49
C ASP A 420 -17.21 13.31 24.39
N ILE A 421 -16.84 14.47 24.93
CA ILE A 421 -15.44 14.80 25.25
C ILE A 421 -15.11 14.20 26.62
N GLY A 422 -13.93 13.58 26.80
CA GLY A 422 -13.37 13.35 28.13
C GLY A 422 -12.87 11.95 28.45
N GLY A 423 -12.53 11.14 27.44
CA GLY A 423 -11.89 9.83 27.66
C GLY A 423 -10.85 9.51 26.59
N CYS A 424 -9.80 8.81 26.98
CA CYS A 424 -8.88 8.16 26.04
C CYS A 424 -9.62 7.05 25.28
N ASP A 425 -8.96 6.45 24.29
CA ASP A 425 -9.44 5.20 23.71
C ASP A 425 -9.43 4.05 24.76
N ALA A 426 -9.79 2.84 24.31
CA ALA A 426 -9.85 1.66 25.17
C ALA A 426 -8.50 1.29 25.81
N ASP A 427 -7.39 1.65 25.17
CA ASP A 427 -6.02 1.29 25.54
C ASP A 427 -5.27 2.44 26.25
N GLY A 428 -5.92 3.60 26.42
CA GLY A 428 -5.37 4.76 27.11
C GLY A 428 -4.66 5.77 26.19
N ASN A 429 -4.77 5.63 24.87
CA ASN A 429 -4.18 6.54 23.89
C ASN A 429 -5.10 7.72 23.55
N ALA A 430 -4.45 8.81 23.14
CA ALA A 430 -5.06 9.98 22.54
C ALA A 430 -5.33 9.69 21.06
N ASN A 431 -6.59 9.58 20.68
CA ASN A 431 -6.99 9.52 19.28
C ASN A 431 -7.05 10.94 18.68
N PHE A 432 -6.02 11.31 17.93
CA PHE A 432 -5.92 12.59 17.23
C PHE A 432 -6.65 12.64 15.87
N ASN A 433 -7.38 11.60 15.48
CA ASN A 433 -8.38 11.70 14.42
C ASN A 433 -9.60 12.45 15.00
N PRO A 434 -10.03 13.60 14.45
CA PRO A 434 -11.14 14.34 15.01
C PRO A 434 -12.46 13.61 14.79
N TYR A 435 -13.38 13.78 15.74
CA TYR A 435 -14.77 13.41 15.53
C TYR A 435 -15.52 14.58 14.92
N VAL A 436 -16.21 14.33 13.81
CA VAL A 436 -17.10 15.31 13.19
C VAL A 436 -18.55 14.89 13.36
N TYR A 437 -19.33 15.79 13.95
CA TYR A 437 -20.77 15.64 14.10
C TYR A 437 -21.50 16.81 13.45
N GLY A 438 -22.65 16.54 12.85
CA GLY A 438 -23.51 17.61 12.38
C GLY A 438 -24.92 17.14 12.12
N ASP A 439 -25.83 18.10 11.93
CA ASP A 439 -27.17 17.84 11.40
C ASP A 439 -27.67 19.03 10.56
N PHE A 440 -28.83 18.86 9.93
CA PHE A 440 -29.57 19.89 9.22
C PHE A 440 -30.72 20.44 10.08
N SER A 441 -31.07 21.70 9.85
CA SER A 441 -32.27 22.30 10.42
C SER A 441 -33.53 21.60 9.92
N ALA A 442 -34.34 21.07 10.83
CA ALA A 442 -35.64 20.50 10.51
C ALA A 442 -36.63 21.51 9.90
N LYS A 443 -36.35 22.81 10.00
CA LYS A 443 -37.17 23.87 9.39
C LYS A 443 -36.63 24.20 8.00
N ALA A 444 -37.47 23.97 7.00
CA ALA A 444 -37.20 24.42 5.64
C ALA A 444 -36.97 25.94 5.60
N VAL A 445 -35.92 26.35 4.91
CA VAL A 445 -35.65 27.75 4.57
C VAL A 445 -35.99 28.01 3.11
N SER A 446 -36.22 29.27 2.76
CA SER A 446 -36.32 29.64 1.35
C SER A 446 -34.92 29.60 0.74
N ALA A 447 -34.80 29.02 -0.45
CA ALA A 447 -33.54 29.06 -1.20
C ALA A 447 -33.10 30.52 -1.35
N THR A 448 -31.94 30.85 -0.79
CA THR A 448 -31.43 32.21 -0.71
C THR A 448 -30.02 32.24 -1.26
N GLU A 449 -29.80 33.09 -2.26
CA GLU A 449 -28.48 33.29 -2.88
C GLU A 449 -27.60 34.18 -1.99
N THR A 450 -26.29 33.96 -2.02
CA THR A 450 -25.31 34.89 -1.47
C THR A 450 -25.51 36.29 -2.06
N ALA A 451 -25.48 37.32 -1.22
CA ALA A 451 -25.83 38.68 -1.63
C ALA A 451 -24.88 39.27 -2.68
N HIS A 452 -23.62 38.84 -2.65
CA HIS A 452 -22.53 39.40 -3.44
C HIS A 452 -21.84 38.31 -4.24
N ASP A 453 -21.37 38.67 -5.43
CA ASP A 453 -20.46 37.85 -6.21
C ASP A 453 -19.07 37.89 -5.56
N ILE A 454 -18.29 36.81 -5.64
CA ILE A 454 -16.93 36.76 -5.11
C ILE A 454 -16.04 37.88 -5.68
N SER A 455 -16.29 38.32 -6.92
CA SER A 455 -15.57 39.43 -7.55
C SER A 455 -15.91 40.81 -6.98
N ASP A 456 -17.00 40.92 -6.20
CA ASP A 456 -17.34 42.12 -5.43
C ASP A 456 -16.68 42.14 -4.05
N LEU A 457 -16.06 41.02 -3.64
CA LEU A 457 -15.45 40.85 -2.34
C LEU A 457 -13.94 41.09 -2.41
N VAL A 458 -13.42 41.69 -1.34
CA VAL A 458 -11.99 41.88 -1.11
C VAL A 458 -11.62 41.24 0.22
N CYS A 459 -10.32 41.11 0.47
CA CYS A 459 -9.88 40.82 1.83
C CYS A 459 -10.31 41.95 2.77
N THR A 460 -10.79 41.61 3.96
CA THR A 460 -11.24 42.57 5.00
C THR A 460 -10.65 42.29 6.38
N ALA A 461 -9.94 41.17 6.52
CA ALA A 461 -9.09 40.86 7.65
C ALA A 461 -7.93 40.01 7.14
N GLY A 462 -6.73 40.26 7.64
CA GLY A 462 -5.56 39.48 7.26
C GLY A 462 -4.48 39.55 8.31
N THR A 463 -3.51 38.66 8.16
CA THR A 463 -2.32 38.55 9.01
C THR A 463 -1.08 38.42 8.12
N GLY A 464 0.08 38.29 8.74
CA GLY A 464 1.38 38.18 8.07
C GLY A 464 2.35 37.37 8.91
N ALA A 465 3.49 36.99 8.34
CA ALA A 465 4.58 36.34 9.06
C ALA A 465 5.15 37.24 10.16
N GLU A 466 6.11 36.73 10.94
CA GLU A 466 6.79 37.49 11.98
C GLU A 466 7.32 38.84 11.41
N GLY A 467 6.87 39.96 11.98
CA GLY A 467 7.21 41.31 11.51
C GLY A 467 6.23 41.93 10.50
N PHE A 468 5.46 41.13 9.76
CA PHE A 468 4.50 41.59 8.74
C PHE A 468 3.07 41.71 9.29
N ALA A 469 2.70 40.90 10.28
CA ALA A 469 1.33 40.78 10.81
C ALA A 469 0.65 42.12 11.11
N GLY A 470 1.36 43.07 11.74
CA GLY A 470 0.81 44.37 12.09
C GLY A 470 0.46 45.24 10.88
N ILE A 471 1.27 45.22 9.83
CA ILE A 471 0.98 45.96 8.60
C ILE A 471 -0.14 45.25 7.83
N CYS A 472 -0.05 43.92 7.68
CA CYS A 472 -1.07 43.11 7.00
C CYS A 472 -2.47 43.27 7.63
N ALA A 473 -2.57 43.30 8.96
CA ALA A 473 -3.83 43.54 9.65
C ALA A 473 -4.47 44.89 9.31
N ILE A 474 -3.67 45.91 8.98
CA ILE A 474 -4.18 47.21 8.52
C ILE A 474 -4.51 47.17 7.04
N VAL A 475 -3.58 46.75 6.20
CA VAL A 475 -3.76 46.88 4.74
C VAL A 475 -4.84 45.94 4.22
N CYS A 476 -4.88 44.69 4.71
CA CYS A 476 -5.87 43.70 4.32
C CYS A 476 -7.27 44.11 4.78
N LYS A 477 -7.40 44.92 5.84
CA LYS A 477 -8.70 45.46 6.25
C LYS A 477 -9.35 46.32 5.17
N TYR A 478 -8.55 46.97 4.33
CA TYR A 478 -9.00 47.88 3.28
C TYR A 478 -8.81 47.28 1.88
N GLY A 479 -8.79 45.95 1.76
CA GLY A 479 -8.72 45.28 0.45
C GLY A 479 -7.33 45.20 -0.19
N TYR A 480 -6.31 45.89 0.35
CA TYR A 480 -4.93 45.74 -0.11
C TYR A 480 -4.23 44.63 0.67
N CYS A 481 -4.29 43.39 0.18
CA CYS A 481 -3.72 42.22 0.86
C CYS A 481 -2.82 41.42 -0.10
N PRO A 482 -1.56 41.83 -0.33
CA PRO A 482 -0.69 41.11 -1.27
C PRO A 482 -0.33 39.73 -0.73
N SER A 483 -0.69 38.66 -1.45
CA SER A 483 -0.44 37.25 -1.05
C SER A 483 1.05 36.91 -0.90
N SER A 484 1.93 37.69 -1.52
CA SER A 484 3.39 37.57 -1.36
C SER A 484 3.90 37.99 0.03
N SER A 485 3.05 38.57 0.88
CA SER A 485 3.48 39.10 2.18
C SER A 485 2.41 39.03 3.27
N CYS A 486 1.15 38.84 2.91
CA CYS A 486 0.02 38.78 3.81
C CYS A 486 -0.88 37.58 3.48
N THR A 487 -1.52 37.03 4.52
CA THR A 487 -2.54 35.99 4.43
C THR A 487 -3.91 36.61 4.68
N CYS A 488 -4.85 36.39 3.78
CA CYS A 488 -6.23 36.80 3.99
C CYS A 488 -6.95 35.84 4.95
N THR A 489 -7.57 36.37 6.00
CA THR A 489 -8.29 35.58 7.02
C THR A 489 -9.80 35.81 6.98
N ASN A 490 -10.28 36.83 6.26
CA ASN A 490 -11.70 36.99 5.97
C ASN A 490 -11.96 37.87 4.73
N MET A 491 -12.96 37.52 3.93
CA MET A 491 -13.41 38.28 2.76
C MET A 491 -14.73 39.01 3.03
N GLY A 492 -14.87 40.21 2.46
CA GLY A 492 -16.06 41.03 2.64
C GLY A 492 -16.14 42.17 1.63
N LEU A 493 -17.12 43.05 1.82
CA LEU A 493 -17.24 44.26 1.00
C LEU A 493 -16.08 45.21 1.31
N GLN A 494 -15.64 45.94 0.28
CA GLN A 494 -14.61 46.97 0.40
C GLN A 494 -14.97 47.98 1.49
N ASN A 495 -14.13 48.06 2.52
CA ASN A 495 -14.23 49.09 3.55
C ASN A 495 -13.86 50.45 2.97
N GLU A 496 -14.42 51.52 3.54
CA GLU A 496 -14.03 52.89 3.18
C GLU A 496 -12.54 53.08 3.47
N GLU A 497 -11.75 53.33 2.42
CA GLU A 497 -10.31 53.53 2.54
C GLU A 497 -9.99 54.80 3.33
N PRO A 498 -8.88 54.82 4.09
CA PRO A 498 -8.40 56.04 4.72
C PRO A 498 -8.11 57.12 3.67
N LYS A 499 -8.04 58.39 4.09
CA LYS A 499 -7.71 59.48 3.17
C LYS A 499 -6.26 59.34 2.69
N ILE A 500 -6.08 59.44 1.39
CA ILE A 500 -4.75 59.56 0.78
C ILE A 500 -4.11 60.87 1.24
N THR A 501 -2.97 60.78 1.93
CA THR A 501 -2.16 61.92 2.37
C THR A 501 -1.12 62.30 1.31
N GLY A 502 -0.73 61.36 0.45
CA GLY A 502 0.28 61.54 -0.59
C GLY A 502 1.72 61.40 -0.08
N ASP A 503 1.91 60.92 1.16
CA ASP A 503 3.24 60.63 1.69
C ASP A 503 3.82 59.38 1.02
N GLU A 504 5.02 59.50 0.44
CA GLU A 504 5.70 58.37 -0.20
C GLU A 504 6.39 57.53 0.87
N GLY A 505 6.02 56.25 0.96
CA GLY A 505 6.64 55.27 1.84
C GLY A 505 7.46 54.26 1.07
N HIS A 506 8.62 53.91 1.62
CA HIS A 506 9.54 52.91 1.11
C HIS A 506 9.90 51.92 2.21
N ALA A 507 10.30 50.71 1.82
CA ALA A 507 10.92 49.77 2.72
C ALA A 507 12.24 50.33 3.27
N LEU A 508 12.52 50.06 4.54
CA LEU A 508 13.74 50.50 5.21
C LEU A 508 14.95 49.65 4.82
N SER A 509 14.77 48.34 4.60
CA SER A 509 15.87 47.40 4.33
C SER A 509 15.47 46.17 3.51
N ASP A 510 14.23 45.71 3.62
CA ASP A 510 13.76 44.46 2.99
C ASP A 510 12.70 44.76 1.91
N PRO A 511 12.93 44.37 0.64
CA PRO A 511 12.00 44.64 -0.45
C PRO A 511 10.61 44.04 -0.29
N ASN A 512 10.42 43.02 0.56
CA ASN A 512 9.11 42.45 0.86
C ASN A 512 8.16 43.46 1.52
N TYR A 513 8.68 44.53 2.12
CA TYR A 513 7.87 45.60 2.70
C TYR A 513 7.51 46.71 1.70
N GLU A 514 8.06 46.74 0.48
CA GLU A 514 7.98 47.94 -0.38
C GLU A 514 6.53 48.32 -0.71
N GLY A 515 5.73 47.36 -1.20
CA GLY A 515 4.32 47.58 -1.51
C GLY A 515 3.49 47.95 -0.27
N LEU A 516 3.77 47.28 0.85
CA LEU A 516 3.12 47.51 2.14
C LEU A 516 3.41 48.92 2.68
N CYS A 517 4.68 49.33 2.71
CA CYS A 517 5.14 50.64 3.17
C CYS A 517 4.62 51.78 2.28
N SER A 518 4.63 51.57 0.97
CA SER A 518 4.03 52.51 0.01
C SER A 518 2.55 52.74 0.34
N TRP A 519 1.80 51.67 0.59
CA TRP A 519 0.38 51.79 0.93
C TRP A 519 0.18 52.48 2.29
N VAL A 520 0.86 52.05 3.36
CA VAL A 520 0.58 52.57 4.71
C VAL A 520 0.94 54.05 4.86
N TYR A 521 2.02 54.52 4.24
CA TYR A 521 2.40 55.93 4.33
C TYR A 521 1.48 56.80 3.48
N ASN A 522 1.12 56.34 2.27
CA ASN A 522 0.19 57.07 1.41
C ASN A 522 -1.19 57.27 2.06
N HIS A 523 -1.51 56.49 3.10
CA HIS A 523 -2.74 56.56 3.90
C HIS A 523 -2.55 57.13 5.32
N GLY A 524 -1.39 57.76 5.60
CA GLY A 524 -1.14 58.53 6.81
C GLY A 524 -0.58 57.76 8.02
N TYR A 525 -0.30 56.46 7.90
CA TYR A 525 0.30 55.63 8.96
C TYR A 525 1.83 55.77 9.03
N THR A 526 2.32 57.00 9.12
CA THR A 526 3.75 57.33 8.98
C THR A 526 4.57 57.11 10.26
N THR A 527 3.92 56.92 11.41
CA THR A 527 4.60 56.80 12.71
C THR A 527 4.60 55.37 13.26
N GLU A 528 3.64 54.57 12.83
CA GLU A 528 3.28 53.27 13.36
C GLU A 528 4.25 52.18 12.90
N PHE A 529 4.84 52.34 11.71
CA PHE A 529 5.66 51.31 11.06
C PHE A 529 7.09 51.77 10.74
N THR A 530 7.59 52.78 11.46
CA THR A 530 8.97 53.32 11.28
C THR A 530 10.09 52.30 11.48
N LYS A 531 9.79 51.14 12.08
CA LYS A 531 10.72 50.00 12.16
C LYS A 531 10.99 49.35 10.80
N TYR A 532 10.02 49.38 9.89
CA TYR A 532 10.07 48.67 8.60
C TYR A 532 9.97 49.62 7.40
N CYS A 533 9.38 50.80 7.61
CA CYS A 533 9.09 51.78 6.57
C CYS A 533 9.82 53.11 6.83
N THR A 534 10.07 53.85 5.76
CA THR A 534 10.70 55.17 5.78
C THR A 534 10.18 56.04 4.63
N THR A 535 10.30 57.37 4.76
CA THR A 535 9.99 58.32 3.68
C THR A 535 11.14 58.52 2.71
N GLU A 536 12.32 57.97 3.00
CA GLU A 536 13.50 58.10 2.14
C GLU A 536 13.74 56.79 1.40
N LYS A 537 13.79 56.83 0.07
CA LYS A 537 14.17 55.67 -0.74
C LYS A 537 15.54 55.13 -0.31
N LYS A 538 15.61 53.82 0.00
CA LYS A 538 16.83 53.10 0.37
C LYS A 538 17.23 52.11 -0.72
N ASP A 539 18.50 51.74 -0.73
CA ASP A 539 18.98 50.59 -1.48
C ASP A 539 18.56 49.33 -0.71
N LEU A 540 17.73 48.50 -1.34
CA LEU A 540 17.15 47.30 -0.72
C LEU A 540 17.97 46.07 -1.10
N SER A 541 18.13 45.15 -0.15
CA SER A 541 18.71 43.84 -0.40
C SER A 541 17.71 42.78 0.01
N ALA A 542 17.37 41.87 -0.91
CA ALA A 542 16.56 40.71 -0.56
C ALA A 542 17.25 39.91 0.56
N PRO A 543 16.52 39.49 1.60
CA PRO A 543 17.10 38.67 2.64
C PRO A 543 17.62 37.36 2.03
N ALA A 544 18.73 36.84 2.58
CA ALA A 544 19.32 35.59 2.09
C ALA A 544 18.38 34.39 2.26
N VAL A 545 17.40 34.52 3.15
CA VAL A 545 16.40 33.51 3.50
C VAL A 545 15.05 34.20 3.48
N SER A 546 14.08 33.55 2.85
CA SER A 546 12.72 34.11 2.79
C SER A 546 12.16 34.27 4.21
N PRO A 547 11.63 35.45 4.58
CA PRO A 547 11.02 35.67 5.89
C PRO A 547 9.68 34.92 6.05
N PHE A 548 9.21 34.27 4.99
CA PHE A 548 7.98 33.49 4.93
C PHE A 548 8.21 31.99 5.07
N LEU A 549 9.47 31.55 5.20
CA LEU A 549 9.78 30.16 5.53
C LEU A 549 9.75 29.96 7.04
N HIS A 550 9.22 28.82 7.46
CA HIS A 550 9.31 28.41 8.85
C HIS A 550 10.76 28.10 9.24
N LYS A 551 11.05 28.24 10.54
CA LYS A 551 12.39 27.94 11.09
C LYS A 551 12.54 26.42 11.22
N ALA A 552 13.68 25.89 10.79
CA ALA A 552 14.06 24.50 11.01
C ALA A 552 14.90 24.37 12.30
N CYS A 553 15.06 23.16 12.81
CA CYS A 553 16.10 22.90 13.80
C CYS A 553 17.48 23.06 13.14
N THR A 554 18.41 23.70 13.84
CA THR A 554 19.79 23.93 13.35
C THR A 554 20.85 23.52 14.35
N SER A 555 20.45 23.06 15.53
CA SER A 555 21.34 22.43 16.49
C SER A 555 20.50 21.61 17.47
N GLY A 556 21.01 20.44 17.86
CA GLY A 556 20.33 19.56 18.79
C GLY A 556 21.30 18.90 19.75
N GLN A 557 20.74 18.22 20.73
CA GLN A 557 21.46 17.39 21.69
C GLN A 557 20.62 16.14 21.98
N ALA A 558 21.20 15.14 22.63
CA ALA A 558 20.46 13.98 23.11
C ALA A 558 19.25 14.42 23.95
N GLY A 559 18.14 13.69 23.79
CA GLY A 559 16.96 13.82 24.64
C GLY A 559 17.24 13.30 26.04
N SER A 560 16.86 12.04 26.28
CA SER A 560 17.10 11.35 27.57
C SER A 560 18.27 10.38 27.56
N ASP A 561 18.70 9.92 26.38
CA ASP A 561 19.80 8.97 26.23
C ASP A 561 21.04 9.66 25.66
N ASP A 562 22.03 9.89 26.54
CA ASP A 562 23.30 10.52 26.21
C ASP A 562 24.07 9.78 25.09
N SER A 563 23.77 8.49 24.82
CA SER A 563 24.40 7.73 23.72
C SER A 563 24.10 8.34 22.34
N THR A 564 22.97 9.03 22.21
CA THR A 564 22.52 9.65 20.96
C THR A 564 23.07 11.06 20.74
N GLN A 565 23.97 11.53 21.61
CA GLN A 565 24.40 12.93 21.63
C GLN A 565 25.02 13.40 20.31
N ASP A 566 25.94 12.61 19.73
CA ASP A 566 26.61 12.97 18.48
C ASP A 566 25.68 12.85 17.27
N LEU A 567 24.82 11.82 17.27
CA LEU A 567 23.76 11.63 16.27
C LEU A 567 22.82 12.84 16.23
N CYS A 568 22.30 13.24 17.39
CA CYS A 568 21.42 14.40 17.52
C CYS A 568 22.13 15.72 17.23
N ALA A 569 23.39 15.88 17.62
CA ALA A 569 24.14 17.09 17.32
C ALA A 569 24.31 17.29 15.81
N TRP A 570 24.60 16.22 15.09
CA TRP A 570 24.78 16.25 13.64
C TRP A 570 23.45 16.36 12.88
N ALA A 571 22.50 15.45 13.11
CA ALA A 571 21.26 15.40 12.33
C ALA A 571 20.42 16.67 12.52
N CYS A 572 20.30 17.16 13.76
CA CYS A 572 19.57 18.39 14.05
C CYS A 572 20.24 19.64 13.47
N ALA A 573 21.54 19.60 13.13
CA ALA A 573 22.19 20.71 12.44
C ALA A 573 21.70 20.89 10.99
N TYR A 574 21.13 19.83 10.41
CA TYR A 574 20.58 19.80 9.06
C TYR A 574 19.05 19.64 9.04
N GLY A 575 18.38 19.95 10.14
CA GLY A 575 16.91 19.98 10.21
C GLY A 575 16.23 18.67 10.60
N TYR A 576 16.91 17.53 10.48
CA TYR A 576 16.35 16.24 10.89
C TYR A 576 16.52 16.05 12.41
N CYS A 577 15.52 16.47 13.18
CA CYS A 577 15.60 16.50 14.64
C CYS A 577 14.33 15.93 15.30
N PRO A 578 14.14 14.60 15.31
CA PRO A 578 12.95 14.00 15.90
C PRO A 578 12.92 14.21 17.41
N ASN A 579 11.83 14.78 17.93
CA ASN A 579 11.75 15.19 19.33
C ASN A 579 11.65 14.02 20.33
N ALA A 580 11.33 12.82 19.83
CA ALA A 580 11.33 11.58 20.59
C ALA A 580 12.74 11.10 20.95
N VAL A 581 13.76 11.48 20.17
CA VAL A 581 15.16 11.06 20.35
C VAL A 581 16.03 12.26 20.76
N CYS A 582 15.83 13.38 20.09
CA CYS A 582 16.68 14.56 20.19
C CYS A 582 15.94 15.76 20.78
N ARG A 583 16.68 16.65 21.42
CA ARG A 583 16.17 17.96 21.83
C ARG A 583 16.79 19.04 20.95
N CYS A 584 15.95 19.74 20.18
CA CYS A 584 16.40 20.93 19.46
C CYS A 584 16.81 22.05 20.43
N THR A 585 18.00 22.60 20.25
CA THR A 585 18.60 23.65 21.09
C THR A 585 18.72 24.99 20.37
N GLY A 586 18.56 25.01 19.05
CA GLY A 586 18.64 26.20 18.23
C GLY A 586 17.83 26.03 16.95
N THR A 587 17.18 27.11 16.51
CA THR A 587 16.40 27.14 15.28
C THR A 587 16.90 28.24 14.35
N GLY A 588 16.71 28.02 13.06
CA GLY A 588 17.23 28.92 12.05
C GLY A 588 16.88 28.47 10.63
N THR A 589 17.75 28.83 9.71
CA THR A 589 17.63 28.48 8.30
C THR A 589 18.06 27.06 8.06
N LEU A 590 17.23 26.29 7.35
CA LEU A 590 17.57 24.95 6.91
C LEU A 590 18.80 24.98 5.99
N LEU A 591 19.82 24.20 6.33
CA LEU A 591 21.02 24.03 5.52
C LEU A 591 20.77 22.97 4.42
N SER A 592 21.49 23.09 3.31
CA SER A 592 21.42 22.07 2.25
C SER A 592 22.15 20.81 2.69
N LEU A 593 21.49 19.65 2.55
CA LEU A 593 22.09 18.35 2.82
C LEU A 593 23.20 17.98 1.83
N ASN A 594 23.22 18.59 0.63
CA ASN A 594 24.29 18.38 -0.35
C ASN A 594 25.65 18.87 0.12
N ASP A 595 25.67 19.77 1.10
CA ASP A 595 26.89 20.35 1.69
C ASP A 595 27.17 19.77 3.09
N ALA A 596 26.50 18.67 3.47
CA ALA A 596 26.65 18.09 4.81
C ALA A 596 28.08 17.60 5.06
N SER A 597 28.69 18.08 6.15
CA SER A 597 30.00 17.62 6.60
C SER A 597 29.86 16.43 7.54
N VAL A 598 30.48 15.31 7.20
CA VAL A 598 30.56 14.12 8.06
C VAL A 598 31.86 14.17 8.88
N PRO A 599 31.80 14.09 10.22
CA PRO A 599 32.99 13.93 11.06
C PRO A 599 33.77 12.66 10.70
N SER A 600 35.09 12.63 10.90
CA SER A 600 35.83 11.36 10.83
C SER A 600 35.38 10.43 11.95
N GLU A 601 35.43 9.11 11.72
CA GLU A 601 35.08 8.10 12.74
C GLU A 601 35.86 8.29 14.05
N ASP A 602 37.09 8.80 13.99
CA ASP A 602 37.93 9.11 15.16
C ASP A 602 37.42 10.30 16.03
N ASP A 603 36.48 11.11 15.52
CA ASP A 603 35.94 12.30 16.19
C ASP A 603 34.54 12.07 16.82
N VAL A 604 33.99 10.86 16.71
CA VAL A 604 32.69 10.49 17.30
C VAL A 604 32.94 9.60 18.52
N ASP A 605 32.49 10.02 19.71
CA ASP A 605 32.85 9.36 20.97
C ASP A 605 31.89 8.19 21.34
N TYR A 606 30.75 8.07 20.65
CA TYR A 606 29.68 7.12 21.02
C TYR A 606 29.07 6.39 19.82
N THR A 607 28.81 5.10 20.01
CA THR A 607 27.97 4.28 19.13
C THR A 607 26.55 4.16 19.70
N VAL A 608 25.55 4.16 18.83
CA VAL A 608 24.14 4.00 19.20
C VAL A 608 23.72 2.56 18.94
N THR A 609 23.19 1.87 19.95
CA THR A 609 22.74 0.48 19.77
C THR A 609 21.25 0.44 19.45
N LEU A 610 20.89 -0.18 18.33
CA LEU A 610 19.52 -0.52 17.97
C LEU A 610 19.17 -1.90 18.52
N THR A 611 18.06 -1.97 19.26
CA THR A 611 17.44 -3.22 19.73
C THR A 611 16.07 -3.41 19.07
N ASP A 612 15.47 -4.59 19.19
CA ASP A 612 14.11 -4.88 18.70
C ASP A 612 13.02 -3.98 19.33
N ASP A 613 13.32 -3.32 20.46
CA ASP A 613 12.44 -2.36 21.15
C ASP A 613 12.73 -0.90 20.77
N SER A 614 13.59 -0.65 19.77
CA SER A 614 13.93 0.70 19.33
C SER A 614 12.69 1.41 18.80
N SER A 615 12.55 2.69 19.14
CA SER A 615 11.47 3.48 18.56
C SER A 615 11.70 3.70 17.06
N ILE A 616 10.61 3.74 16.28
CA ILE A 616 10.65 4.10 14.85
C ILE A 616 11.40 5.42 14.58
N PHE A 617 11.42 6.35 15.55
CA PHE A 617 12.13 7.62 15.44
C PHE A 617 13.65 7.47 15.53
N LEU A 618 14.13 6.52 16.35
CA LEU A 618 15.55 6.22 16.49
C LEU A 618 16.08 5.52 15.24
N GLU A 619 15.33 4.55 14.73
CA GLU A 619 15.64 3.87 13.47
C GLU A 619 15.70 4.86 12.30
N ALA A 620 14.71 5.76 12.20
CA ALA A 620 14.64 6.73 11.13
C ALA A 620 15.78 7.76 11.16
N ILE A 621 16.16 8.28 12.34
CA ILE A 621 17.32 9.20 12.42
C ILE A 621 18.65 8.49 12.14
N CYS A 622 18.78 7.22 12.54
CA CYS A 622 19.94 6.40 12.21
C CYS A 622 20.06 6.15 10.70
N SER A 623 18.96 5.77 10.04
CA SER A 623 18.91 5.58 8.60
C SER A 623 19.24 6.89 7.87
N PHE A 624 18.60 7.99 8.26
CA PHE A 624 18.89 9.31 7.70
C PHE A 624 20.37 9.68 7.84
N ALA A 625 20.96 9.56 9.03
CA ALA A 625 22.36 9.89 9.23
C ALA A 625 23.29 9.02 8.37
N CYS A 626 22.97 7.73 8.24
CA CYS A 626 23.76 6.79 7.46
C CYS A 626 23.69 7.06 5.94
N ASP A 627 22.53 7.47 5.41
CA ASP A 627 22.37 7.85 3.99
C ASP A 627 23.30 9.01 3.59
N TYR A 628 23.69 9.84 4.55
CA TYR A 628 24.62 10.95 4.36
C TYR A 628 26.03 10.67 4.90
N GLY A 629 26.32 9.42 5.26
CA GLY A 629 27.67 8.94 5.60
C GLY A 629 28.01 8.88 7.08
N LEU A 630 27.08 9.21 7.99
CA LEU A 630 27.25 9.07 9.44
C LEU A 630 26.53 7.80 9.95
N CYS A 631 27.13 6.63 9.73
CA CYS A 631 26.58 5.33 10.13
C CYS A 631 27.10 4.90 11.53
N ILE A 632 26.59 5.52 12.59
CA ILE A 632 27.05 5.28 13.98
C ILE A 632 26.08 4.41 14.81
N CYS A 633 25.02 3.90 14.17
CA CYS A 633 24.02 3.03 14.79
C CYS A 633 24.24 1.57 14.41
N TYR A 634 24.23 0.68 15.39
CA TYR A 634 24.54 -0.75 15.22
C TYR A 634 23.51 -1.63 15.92
N SER A 635 23.07 -2.71 15.29
CA SER A 635 22.18 -3.69 15.93
C SER A 635 22.91 -4.39 17.08
N GLY A 636 22.30 -4.39 18.26
CA GLY A 636 22.88 -4.88 19.51
C GLY A 636 23.08 -6.38 19.58
N SER A 637 24.10 -6.87 18.89
CA SER A 637 24.71 -8.17 19.15
C SER A 637 26.22 -8.00 19.18
N ASP A 638 26.77 -7.53 20.31
CA ASP A 638 28.08 -8.00 20.79
C ASP A 638 28.37 -7.50 22.22
N ASP A 639 28.61 -8.47 23.09
CA ASP A 639 29.11 -8.28 24.44
C ASP A 639 30.56 -7.77 24.40
N GLY A 640 30.83 -6.70 25.13
CA GLY A 640 32.10 -6.00 25.09
C GLY A 640 33.32 -6.84 25.47
N ASP A 641 34.39 -6.70 24.69
CA ASP A 641 35.73 -6.40 25.17
C ASP A 641 36.66 -6.04 23.98
N GLY A 642 37.26 -4.85 24.07
CA GLY A 642 38.63 -4.51 23.66
C GLY A 642 39.23 -5.00 22.32
N ASP A 643 39.60 -4.00 21.52
CA ASP A 643 40.84 -3.93 20.72
C ASP A 643 41.12 -5.08 19.72
N GLY A 644 40.76 -4.84 18.47
CA GLY A 644 41.37 -5.51 17.34
C GLY A 644 40.57 -5.23 16.08
N ALA A 645 41.23 -4.74 15.03
CA ALA A 645 40.64 -4.74 13.70
C ALA A 645 40.04 -6.13 13.44
N ALA A 646 38.72 -6.23 13.35
CA ALA A 646 38.07 -7.50 13.13
C ALA A 646 38.44 -7.97 11.71
N GLU A 647 39.30 -8.98 11.64
CA GLU A 647 39.33 -9.84 10.45
C GLU A 647 37.90 -10.35 10.21
N PRO A 648 37.46 -10.46 8.94
CA PRO A 648 36.11 -10.92 8.64
C PRO A 648 35.87 -12.28 9.33
N PRO A 649 34.72 -12.50 9.98
CA PRO A 649 34.52 -13.64 10.88
C PRO A 649 34.56 -15.01 10.19
N CYS A 650 34.62 -15.06 8.85
CA CYS A 650 34.61 -16.29 8.05
C CYS A 650 35.75 -16.35 7.01
N ASP A 651 36.39 -17.52 6.87
CA ASP A 651 37.36 -17.81 5.82
C ASP A 651 36.65 -18.17 4.51
N TYR A 652 36.32 -17.15 3.71
CA TYR A 652 35.66 -17.30 2.41
C TYR A 652 36.52 -18.00 1.33
N SER A 653 37.77 -18.38 1.64
CA SER A 653 38.56 -19.22 0.73
C SER A 653 38.20 -20.71 0.85
N LEU A 654 37.46 -21.11 1.89
CA LEU A 654 36.94 -22.45 2.07
C LEU A 654 35.73 -22.69 1.15
N THR A 655 35.78 -23.79 0.42
CA THR A 655 34.67 -24.24 -0.45
C THR A 655 34.35 -25.69 -0.15
N PHE A 656 33.07 -26.04 -0.19
CA PHE A 656 32.59 -27.40 0.07
C PHE A 656 31.84 -27.93 -1.15
N ASP A 657 32.05 -29.20 -1.47
CA ASP A 657 31.45 -29.84 -2.65
C ASP A 657 30.00 -30.27 -2.43
N SER A 658 29.53 -30.38 -1.18
CA SER A 658 28.16 -30.75 -0.84
C SER A 658 27.75 -30.32 0.58
N LEU A 659 26.45 -30.31 0.87
CA LEU A 659 25.93 -29.99 2.21
C LEU A 659 26.38 -31.03 3.25
N GLU A 660 26.56 -32.29 2.84
CA GLU A 660 27.11 -33.35 3.69
C GLU A 660 28.59 -33.11 4.01
N ALA A 661 29.38 -32.65 3.03
CA ALA A 661 30.78 -32.31 3.24
C ALA A 661 30.92 -31.11 4.18
N LEU A 662 30.07 -30.10 4.01
CA LEU A 662 29.97 -28.95 4.91
C LEU A 662 29.57 -29.39 6.33
N ALA A 663 28.49 -30.16 6.48
CA ALA A 663 28.03 -30.66 7.77
C ALA A 663 29.05 -31.57 8.49
N ALA A 664 29.86 -32.31 7.74
CA ALA A 664 30.95 -33.14 8.29
C ALA A 664 32.17 -32.31 8.73
N ALA A 665 32.31 -31.09 8.20
CA ALA A 665 33.39 -30.16 8.48
C ALA A 665 33.01 -29.11 9.54
N ALA A 666 31.88 -29.26 10.22
CA ALA A 666 31.35 -28.28 11.18
C ALA A 666 32.33 -27.90 12.31
N ASP A 667 33.27 -28.79 12.68
CA ASP A 667 34.31 -28.51 13.68
C ASP A 667 35.54 -27.75 13.11
N SER A 668 35.56 -27.43 11.80
CA SER A 668 36.73 -26.87 11.10
C SER A 668 36.63 -25.38 10.76
N TYR A 669 35.51 -24.74 11.10
CA TYR A 669 35.25 -23.31 10.87
C TYR A 669 34.32 -22.76 11.96
N GLU A 670 34.21 -21.43 12.07
CA GLU A 670 33.37 -20.80 13.11
C GLU A 670 31.88 -21.09 12.88
N PRO A 671 31.08 -21.44 13.90
CA PRO A 671 29.71 -21.90 13.70
C PRO A 671 28.78 -20.89 13.00
N TYR A 672 29.00 -19.59 13.20
CA TYR A 672 28.31 -18.51 12.48
C TYR A 672 28.49 -18.58 10.95
N CYS A 673 29.65 -19.06 10.48
CA CYS A 673 29.98 -19.16 9.06
C CYS A 673 29.27 -20.31 8.33
N ALA A 674 28.69 -21.24 9.08
CA ALA A 674 28.03 -22.42 8.52
C ALA A 674 26.89 -22.04 7.55
N GLY A 675 26.14 -20.98 7.88
CA GLY A 675 25.06 -20.46 7.01
C GLY A 675 25.59 -19.87 5.71
N MET A 676 26.69 -19.10 5.76
CA MET A 676 27.28 -18.49 4.56
C MET A 676 27.88 -19.54 3.63
N TYR A 677 28.58 -20.54 4.18
CA TYR A 677 29.07 -21.67 3.38
C TYR A 677 27.93 -22.51 2.80
N ALA A 678 26.81 -22.66 3.53
CA ALA A 678 25.63 -23.35 3.01
C ALA A 678 25.05 -22.64 1.77
N LEU A 679 25.01 -21.30 1.76
CA LEU A 679 24.58 -20.54 0.58
C LEU A 679 25.51 -20.74 -0.62
N GLY A 680 26.82 -20.73 -0.40
CA GLY A 680 27.80 -21.05 -1.45
C GLY A 680 27.60 -22.45 -2.03
N VAL A 681 27.33 -23.46 -1.18
CA VAL A 681 27.02 -24.82 -1.63
C VAL A 681 25.70 -24.89 -2.40
N LEU A 682 24.64 -24.20 -1.92
CA LEU A 682 23.33 -24.18 -2.58
C LEU A 682 23.41 -23.53 -3.98
N SER A 683 24.14 -22.41 -4.11
CA SER A 683 24.37 -21.74 -5.40
C SER A 683 25.10 -22.65 -6.40
N ASN A 684 26.18 -23.31 -5.95
CA ASN A 684 26.95 -24.25 -6.78
C ASN A 684 26.14 -25.49 -7.19
N ASN A 685 25.42 -26.09 -6.23
CA ASN A 685 24.57 -27.25 -6.49
C ASN A 685 23.47 -26.91 -7.49
N HIS A 686 22.84 -25.74 -7.37
CA HIS A 686 21.81 -25.32 -8.32
C HIS A 686 22.37 -25.02 -9.71
N THR A 687 23.56 -24.45 -9.79
CA THR A 687 24.28 -24.28 -11.07
C THR A 687 24.55 -25.62 -11.75
N ALA A 688 24.94 -26.65 -10.99
CA ALA A 688 25.08 -28.02 -11.51
C ALA A 688 23.73 -28.60 -11.96
N THR A 689 22.66 -28.45 -11.16
CA THR A 689 21.29 -28.85 -11.51
C THR A 689 20.81 -28.24 -12.83
N LEU A 690 21.07 -26.95 -13.07
CA LEU A 690 20.73 -26.29 -14.34
C LEU A 690 21.51 -26.87 -15.53
N SER A 691 22.72 -27.38 -15.31
CA SER A 691 23.48 -28.10 -16.33
C SER A 691 22.91 -29.49 -16.59
N GLU A 692 22.61 -30.27 -15.54
CA GLU A 692 22.01 -31.60 -15.64
C GLU A 692 20.62 -31.54 -16.31
N PHE A 693 19.82 -30.51 -16.02
CA PHE A 693 18.54 -30.27 -16.70
C PHE A 693 18.71 -30.17 -18.23
N LYS A 694 19.73 -29.47 -18.72
CA LYS A 694 19.98 -29.34 -20.17
C LYS A 694 20.22 -30.70 -20.81
N ASP A 695 20.95 -31.59 -20.12
CA ASP A 695 21.23 -32.95 -20.58
C ASP A 695 20.00 -33.86 -20.50
N ALA A 696 19.26 -33.79 -19.39
CA ALA A 696 18.02 -34.54 -19.18
C ALA A 696 16.94 -34.16 -20.21
N ASN A 697 16.77 -32.86 -20.49
CA ASN A 697 15.79 -32.31 -21.42
C ASN A 697 16.03 -32.72 -22.89
N ASN A 698 17.26 -33.13 -23.25
CA ASN A 698 17.56 -33.57 -24.60
C ASN A 698 16.74 -34.83 -24.99
N ASN A 699 15.90 -34.71 -26.03
CA ASN A 699 14.94 -35.71 -26.51
C ASN A 699 13.86 -36.14 -25.50
N TYR A 700 13.69 -35.39 -24.39
CA TYR A 700 12.81 -35.77 -23.29
C TYR A 700 11.34 -35.88 -23.72
N ASP A 701 10.78 -34.86 -24.39
CA ASP A 701 9.35 -34.81 -24.73
C ASP A 701 8.90 -36.00 -25.58
N SER A 702 9.78 -36.50 -26.46
CA SER A 702 9.50 -37.68 -27.26
C SER A 702 9.41 -38.94 -26.39
N LEU A 703 10.26 -39.07 -25.37
CA LEU A 703 10.33 -40.24 -24.49
C LEU A 703 9.24 -40.19 -23.40
N PHE A 704 8.90 -38.98 -22.95
CA PHE A 704 7.76 -38.72 -22.08
C PHE A 704 6.46 -39.26 -22.69
N GLY A 705 6.24 -39.07 -23.99
CA GLY A 705 5.07 -39.63 -24.69
C GLY A 705 4.95 -41.15 -24.60
N TYR A 706 6.07 -41.89 -24.61
CA TYR A 706 6.06 -43.35 -24.41
C TYR A 706 5.83 -43.71 -22.94
N TYR A 707 6.43 -42.96 -22.01
CA TYR A 707 6.15 -43.11 -20.58
C TYR A 707 4.66 -42.91 -20.24
N VAL A 708 3.98 -41.92 -20.81
CA VAL A 708 2.53 -41.71 -20.62
C VAL A 708 1.73 -42.93 -21.10
N LYS A 709 2.09 -43.53 -22.24
CA LYS A 709 1.45 -44.75 -22.72
C LYS A 709 1.66 -45.92 -21.75
N TYR A 710 2.89 -46.10 -21.28
CA TYR A 710 3.27 -47.11 -20.30
C TYR A 710 2.43 -46.99 -19.02
N VAL A 711 2.33 -45.79 -18.44
CA VAL A 711 1.50 -45.52 -17.24
C VAL A 711 0.02 -45.81 -17.50
N LYS A 712 -0.57 -45.29 -18.59
CA LYS A 712 -1.99 -45.54 -18.94
C LYS A 712 -2.31 -47.02 -19.14
N GLY A 713 -1.35 -47.81 -19.62
CA GLY A 713 -1.50 -49.26 -19.80
C GLY A 713 -1.55 -50.04 -18.49
N LEU A 714 -1.13 -49.45 -17.37
CA LEU A 714 -0.94 -50.12 -16.10
C LEU A 714 -1.98 -49.74 -15.03
N VAL A 715 -2.72 -48.64 -15.21
CA VAL A 715 -3.74 -48.19 -14.25
C VAL A 715 -4.85 -49.22 -14.01
N ALA A 716 -5.55 -49.69 -15.06
CA ALA A 716 -6.58 -50.72 -14.89
C ALA A 716 -6.04 -52.02 -14.25
N PRO A 717 -4.89 -52.59 -14.70
CA PRO A 717 -4.27 -53.73 -14.03
C PRO A 717 -3.94 -53.50 -12.55
N SER A 718 -3.43 -52.32 -12.19
CA SER A 718 -3.07 -51.96 -10.81
C SER A 718 -4.29 -51.86 -9.90
N ILE A 719 -5.36 -51.18 -10.34
CA ILE A 719 -6.64 -51.12 -9.61
C ILE A 719 -7.18 -52.54 -9.37
N TRP A 720 -7.14 -53.39 -10.40
CA TRP A 720 -7.63 -54.76 -10.28
C TRP A 720 -6.76 -55.62 -9.35
N SER A 721 -5.43 -55.43 -9.36
CA SER A 721 -4.52 -56.12 -8.44
C SER A 721 -4.76 -55.70 -6.99
N PHE A 722 -4.91 -54.40 -6.74
CA PHE A 722 -5.23 -53.86 -5.43
C PHE A 722 -6.56 -54.40 -4.90
N MET A 723 -7.61 -54.36 -5.72
CA MET A 723 -8.93 -54.86 -5.34
C MET A 723 -8.93 -56.36 -5.04
N LYS A 724 -8.00 -57.14 -5.60
CA LYS A 724 -7.84 -58.58 -5.27
C LYS A 724 -7.07 -58.84 -3.99
N SER A 725 -6.17 -57.95 -3.58
CA SER A 725 -5.37 -58.13 -2.36
C SER A 725 -6.14 -57.65 -1.13
N ASP A 726 -6.33 -56.34 -1.02
CA ASP A 726 -6.77 -55.66 0.21
C ASP A 726 -7.82 -54.57 -0.09
N GLY A 727 -7.93 -54.11 -1.34
CA GLY A 727 -8.79 -52.99 -1.72
C GLY A 727 -10.27 -53.20 -1.41
N TYR A 728 -10.75 -54.44 -1.45
CA TYR A 728 -12.14 -54.75 -1.10
C TYR A 728 -12.48 -54.56 0.38
N THR A 729 -11.48 -54.54 1.28
CA THR A 729 -11.70 -54.36 2.72
C THR A 729 -12.09 -52.94 3.10
N TYR A 730 -11.90 -51.98 2.19
CA TYR A 730 -12.32 -50.59 2.37
C TYR A 730 -13.79 -50.36 2.01
N PHE A 731 -14.53 -51.42 1.62
CA PHE A 731 -15.92 -51.35 1.20
C PHE A 731 -16.81 -52.19 2.09
N THR A 732 -18.08 -51.78 2.15
CA THR A 732 -19.19 -52.63 2.56
C THR A 732 -20.12 -52.86 1.38
N CYS A 733 -20.76 -54.02 1.33
CA CYS A 733 -21.52 -54.48 0.18
C CYS A 733 -22.97 -54.77 0.53
N ASN A 734 -23.87 -54.49 -0.41
CA ASN A 734 -25.28 -54.86 -0.35
C ASN A 734 -25.63 -55.75 -1.55
N PHE A 735 -26.22 -56.91 -1.29
CA PHE A 735 -26.70 -57.83 -2.32
C PHE A 735 -28.15 -57.50 -2.66
N LYS A 736 -28.43 -57.27 -3.94
CA LYS A 736 -29.79 -56.89 -4.38
C LYS A 736 -30.81 -57.96 -4.01
N GLY A 737 -31.74 -57.60 -3.11
CA GLY A 737 -32.77 -58.49 -2.58
C GLY A 737 -32.61 -58.82 -1.09
N ASP A 738 -31.46 -58.51 -0.50
CA ASP A 738 -31.20 -58.58 0.94
C ASP A 738 -31.41 -57.21 1.61
N THR A 739 -31.67 -57.21 2.92
CA THR A 739 -31.97 -55.99 3.70
C THR A 739 -30.83 -55.58 4.63
N GLY A 740 -29.60 -56.05 4.38
CA GLY A 740 -28.44 -55.84 5.26
C GLY A 740 -27.18 -55.44 4.51
N THR A 741 -26.26 -54.78 5.22
CA THR A 741 -24.91 -54.43 4.76
C THR A 741 -23.92 -55.47 5.27
N PHE A 742 -23.04 -55.96 4.39
CA PHE A 742 -22.09 -57.04 4.69
C PHE A 742 -20.66 -56.64 4.31
N ASP A 743 -19.68 -57.37 4.82
CA ASP A 743 -18.29 -57.25 4.33
C ASP A 743 -18.24 -57.64 2.85
N CYS A 744 -17.52 -56.86 2.05
CA CYS A 744 -17.42 -57.13 0.62
C CYS A 744 -16.64 -58.43 0.34
N PRO A 745 -17.12 -59.28 -0.58
CA PRO A 745 -16.40 -60.48 -0.98
C PRO A 745 -15.14 -60.12 -1.76
N ASN A 746 -14.05 -60.87 -1.56
CA ASN A 746 -12.83 -60.69 -2.35
C ASN A 746 -13.16 -60.89 -3.86
N PRO A 747 -12.89 -59.91 -4.73
CA PRO A 747 -13.18 -60.00 -6.16
C PRO A 747 -12.54 -61.19 -6.87
N SER A 748 -11.41 -61.72 -6.38
CA SER A 748 -10.78 -62.92 -6.94
C SER A 748 -11.62 -64.20 -6.75
N THR A 749 -12.53 -64.19 -5.77
CA THR A 749 -13.45 -65.29 -5.45
C THR A 749 -14.81 -65.17 -6.14
N LEU A 750 -15.10 -63.99 -6.70
CA LEU A 750 -16.29 -63.70 -7.50
C LEU A 750 -16.08 -64.28 -8.91
N THR A 751 -16.30 -65.58 -9.03
CA THR A 751 -16.35 -66.28 -10.32
C THR A 751 -17.80 -66.53 -10.69
N GLY A 752 -18.11 -66.63 -11.99
CA GLY A 752 -19.46 -66.98 -12.47
C GLY A 752 -19.97 -68.35 -11.95
N ASP A 753 -19.07 -69.17 -11.39
CA ASP A 753 -19.37 -70.48 -10.81
C ASP A 753 -19.78 -70.42 -9.32
N SER A 754 -19.49 -69.31 -8.65
CA SER A 754 -19.66 -69.15 -7.20
C SER A 754 -21.13 -68.95 -6.78
N TYR A 755 -22.04 -68.71 -7.72
CA TYR A 755 -23.44 -68.35 -7.44
C TYR A 755 -24.45 -69.18 -8.26
N THR A 756 -25.59 -69.51 -7.66
CA THR A 756 -26.65 -70.31 -8.31
C THR A 756 -27.63 -69.46 -9.13
N THR A 757 -27.61 -68.13 -8.97
CA THR A 757 -28.42 -67.14 -9.69
C THR A 757 -27.55 -65.95 -10.13
N ASN A 758 -28.06 -65.06 -11.00
CA ASN A 758 -27.39 -63.77 -11.23
C ASN A 758 -27.36 -62.99 -9.91
N VAL A 759 -26.24 -62.31 -9.65
CA VAL A 759 -26.04 -61.56 -8.42
C VAL A 759 -25.63 -60.14 -8.78
N GLU A 760 -26.26 -59.17 -8.13
CA GLU A 760 -25.95 -57.74 -8.23
C GLU A 760 -25.49 -57.30 -6.85
N ILE A 761 -24.27 -56.77 -6.78
CA ILE A 761 -23.60 -56.36 -5.55
C ILE A 761 -23.33 -54.86 -5.65
N GLU A 762 -23.89 -54.08 -4.74
CA GLU A 762 -23.62 -52.66 -4.61
C GLU A 762 -22.46 -52.45 -3.63
N TRP A 763 -21.38 -51.84 -4.11
CA TRP A 763 -20.17 -51.57 -3.32
C TRP A 763 -20.22 -50.16 -2.74
N THR A 764 -20.11 -50.03 -1.42
CA THR A 764 -20.09 -48.73 -0.73
C THR A 764 -18.74 -48.54 -0.06
N LEU A 765 -17.96 -47.56 -0.52
CA LEU A 765 -16.67 -47.19 0.07
C LEU A 765 -16.89 -46.62 1.48
N THR A 766 -16.22 -47.17 2.49
CA THR A 766 -16.39 -46.76 3.90
C THR A 766 -15.14 -46.12 4.49
N ASN A 767 -13.97 -46.31 3.88
CA ASN A 767 -12.72 -45.64 4.26
C ASN A 767 -11.96 -45.17 3.01
N GLU A 768 -12.41 -44.05 2.47
CA GLU A 768 -11.88 -43.43 1.26
C GLU A 768 -10.41 -42.99 1.42
N THR A 769 -10.06 -42.37 2.55
CA THR A 769 -8.68 -41.92 2.83
C THR A 769 -7.69 -43.09 2.83
N GLY A 770 -8.04 -44.19 3.50
CA GLY A 770 -7.19 -45.38 3.54
C GLY A 770 -7.09 -46.10 2.19
N PHE A 771 -8.20 -46.15 1.45
CA PHE A 771 -8.26 -46.75 0.10
C PHE A 771 -7.29 -46.03 -0.84
N HIS A 772 -7.37 -44.71 -0.92
CA HIS A 772 -6.51 -43.91 -1.79
C HIS A 772 -5.06 -43.87 -1.33
N ALA A 773 -4.79 -43.88 -0.02
CA ALA A 773 -3.42 -43.89 0.50
C ALA A 773 -2.63 -45.14 0.06
N VAL A 774 -3.21 -46.34 0.21
CA VAL A 774 -2.55 -47.59 -0.21
C VAL A 774 -2.48 -47.69 -1.73
N LEU A 775 -3.55 -47.31 -2.43
CA LEU A 775 -3.60 -47.34 -3.88
C LEU A 775 -2.57 -46.39 -4.53
N GLY A 776 -2.34 -45.22 -3.95
CA GLY A 776 -1.28 -44.29 -4.36
C GLY A 776 0.13 -44.79 -4.00
N THR A 777 0.38 -45.08 -2.72
CA THR A 777 1.74 -45.40 -2.23
C THR A 777 2.26 -46.77 -2.68
N THR A 778 1.39 -47.79 -2.75
CA THR A 778 1.81 -49.16 -3.05
C THR A 778 1.62 -49.52 -4.52
N TYR A 779 0.57 -48.98 -5.14
CA TYR A 779 0.16 -49.35 -6.51
C TYR A 779 0.34 -48.23 -7.53
N GLY A 780 0.75 -47.02 -7.11
CA GLY A 780 1.08 -45.91 -7.99
C GLY A 780 -0.12 -45.37 -8.77
N VAL A 781 -1.35 -45.51 -8.25
CA VAL A 781 -2.57 -45.02 -8.91
C VAL A 781 -3.11 -43.82 -8.15
N GLU A 782 -3.11 -42.66 -8.80
CA GLU A 782 -3.63 -41.42 -8.22
C GLU A 782 -5.16 -41.47 -8.03
N PRO A 783 -5.72 -40.78 -7.02
CA PRO A 783 -7.16 -40.76 -6.77
C PRO A 783 -8.00 -40.38 -8.01
N GLY A 784 -7.55 -39.38 -8.77
CA GLY A 784 -8.24 -38.91 -9.98
C GLY A 784 -8.22 -39.89 -11.17
N TRP A 785 -7.39 -40.95 -11.10
CA TRP A 785 -7.35 -41.99 -12.13
C TRP A 785 -8.35 -43.11 -11.88
N VAL A 786 -9.13 -43.02 -10.80
CA VAL A 786 -10.15 -44.00 -10.41
C VAL A 786 -11.54 -43.39 -10.57
N LYS A 787 -12.42 -44.10 -11.29
CA LYS A 787 -13.86 -43.84 -11.31
C LYS A 787 -14.61 -45.02 -10.73
N PHE A 788 -15.76 -44.79 -10.12
CA PHE A 788 -16.64 -45.87 -9.68
C PHE A 788 -17.72 -46.11 -10.73
N ALA A 789 -17.75 -47.31 -11.27
CA ALA A 789 -18.65 -47.66 -12.35
C ALA A 789 -19.12 -49.11 -12.22
N GLU A 790 -20.15 -49.44 -13.00
CA GLU A 790 -20.65 -50.80 -13.13
C GLU A 790 -19.59 -51.69 -13.78
N GLN A 791 -19.24 -52.79 -13.11
CA GLN A 791 -18.34 -53.83 -13.62
C GLN A 791 -19.11 -55.15 -13.76
N ASP A 792 -19.15 -55.65 -14.98
CA ASP A 792 -19.67 -56.98 -15.27
C ASP A 792 -18.53 -58.01 -15.26
N ILE A 793 -18.70 -59.10 -14.50
CA ILE A 793 -17.86 -60.29 -14.65
C ILE A 793 -18.62 -61.28 -15.54
N THR A 794 -18.30 -61.26 -16.84
CA THR A 794 -18.81 -62.26 -17.78
C THR A 794 -18.16 -63.63 -17.55
N PRO A 795 -18.92 -64.73 -17.56
CA PRO A 795 -18.39 -66.06 -17.32
C PRO A 795 -17.49 -66.55 -18.47
N TYR A 796 -16.38 -67.18 -18.09
CA TYR A 796 -15.46 -67.87 -19.01
C TYR A 796 -16.04 -69.24 -19.39
N CYS A 797 -16.41 -69.45 -20.65
CA CYS A 797 -16.78 -70.78 -21.13
C CYS A 797 -15.51 -71.57 -21.50
N ALA A 798 -15.06 -72.44 -20.61
CA ALA A 798 -14.04 -73.44 -20.93
C ALA A 798 -14.70 -74.64 -21.61
N PRO A 799 -14.28 -75.06 -22.83
CA PRO A 799 -14.82 -76.27 -23.44
C PRO A 799 -14.42 -77.49 -22.61
N GLN A 800 -15.40 -78.18 -22.03
CA GLN A 800 -15.19 -79.46 -21.34
C GLN A 800 -15.71 -80.60 -22.22
N THR A 801 -14.92 -81.68 -22.34
CA THR A 801 -15.34 -82.94 -22.96
C THR A 801 -15.50 -84.00 -21.88
N VAL A 802 -16.72 -84.47 -21.66
CA VAL A 802 -16.99 -85.67 -20.83
C VAL A 802 -17.56 -86.75 -21.75
N GLN A 803 -16.95 -87.93 -21.75
CA GLN A 803 -17.34 -89.09 -22.60
C GLN A 803 -17.45 -88.78 -24.11
N GLY A 804 -16.59 -87.91 -24.63
CA GLY A 804 -16.49 -87.66 -26.08
C GLY A 804 -17.67 -86.90 -26.70
N GLN A 805 -18.50 -86.26 -25.88
CA GLN A 805 -19.49 -85.27 -26.32
C GLN A 805 -19.05 -83.88 -25.82
N PRO A 806 -19.10 -82.82 -26.66
CA PRO A 806 -18.89 -81.46 -26.18
C PRO A 806 -20.04 -81.10 -25.24
N ILE A 807 -19.72 -80.65 -24.03
CA ILE A 807 -20.72 -80.06 -23.14
C ILE A 807 -20.39 -78.57 -23.03
N ASP A 808 -21.27 -77.72 -23.56
CA ASP A 808 -21.27 -76.29 -23.22
C ASP A 808 -21.89 -76.15 -21.82
N THR A 809 -21.14 -76.52 -20.78
CA THR A 809 -21.42 -75.98 -19.44
C THR A 809 -20.84 -74.58 -19.40
N CYS A 810 -21.46 -73.65 -20.14
CA CYS A 810 -21.33 -72.24 -19.80
C CYS A 810 -22.03 -72.06 -18.46
N HIS A 811 -21.27 -71.83 -17.40
CA HIS A 811 -21.79 -71.34 -16.14
C HIS A 811 -22.15 -69.87 -16.34
N ALA A 812 -23.21 -69.65 -17.13
CA ALA A 812 -23.65 -68.35 -17.60
C ALA A 812 -24.42 -67.65 -16.48
N LYS A 813 -23.70 -67.12 -15.49
CA LYS A 813 -24.26 -66.22 -14.48
C LYS A 813 -23.45 -64.95 -14.44
N LEU A 814 -24.16 -63.84 -14.57
CA LEU A 814 -23.59 -62.51 -14.50
C LEU A 814 -23.46 -62.14 -13.02
N VAL A 815 -22.24 -61.80 -12.61
CA VAL A 815 -22.01 -61.02 -11.38
C VAL A 815 -21.85 -59.58 -11.82
N LYS A 816 -22.81 -58.75 -11.42
CA LYS A 816 -22.80 -57.32 -11.67
C LYS A 816 -22.36 -56.62 -10.40
N MET A 817 -21.33 -55.80 -10.50
CA MET A 817 -20.75 -55.06 -9.39
C MET A 817 -20.99 -53.58 -9.63
N ASP A 818 -21.95 -53.02 -8.91
CA ASP A 818 -22.28 -51.61 -8.99
C ASP A 818 -21.33 -50.82 -8.09
N ASN A 819 -20.91 -49.65 -8.58
CA ASN A 819 -19.99 -48.74 -7.88
C ASN A 819 -18.61 -49.37 -7.60
N PHE A 820 -18.10 -50.19 -8.53
CA PHE A 820 -16.77 -50.80 -8.43
C PHE A 820 -15.68 -49.87 -9.00
N PRO A 821 -14.50 -49.76 -8.37
CA PRO A 821 -13.43 -48.90 -8.87
C PRO A 821 -12.85 -49.40 -10.19
N GLN A 822 -12.75 -48.50 -11.16
CA GLN A 822 -12.25 -48.72 -12.51
C GLN A 822 -11.35 -47.56 -12.94
N GLN A 823 -10.62 -47.76 -14.03
CA GLN A 823 -9.81 -46.72 -14.65
C GLN A 823 -10.69 -45.56 -15.15
N ALA A 824 -10.32 -44.32 -14.82
CA ALA A 824 -10.94 -43.11 -15.33
C ALA A 824 -10.77 -42.96 -16.85
N ASP A 825 -11.71 -42.28 -17.50
CA ASP A 825 -11.67 -42.06 -18.97
C ASP A 825 -10.53 -41.11 -19.36
N ASP A 826 -10.27 -40.10 -18.51
CA ASP A 826 -9.22 -39.11 -18.72
C ASP A 826 -8.12 -39.27 -17.65
N ILE A 827 -6.96 -39.79 -18.06
CA ILE A 827 -5.75 -39.87 -17.22
C ILE A 827 -4.75 -38.82 -17.69
N THR A 828 -4.35 -37.97 -16.75
CA THR A 828 -3.27 -36.99 -16.91
C THR A 828 -2.08 -37.45 -16.09
N VAL A 829 -0.92 -37.56 -16.72
CA VAL A 829 0.34 -37.94 -16.07
C VAL A 829 1.17 -36.68 -15.92
N SER A 830 1.61 -36.40 -14.70
CA SER A 830 2.44 -35.23 -14.37
C SER A 830 3.79 -35.29 -15.07
N ASN A 831 4.22 -34.15 -15.63
CA ASN A 831 5.49 -34.04 -16.32
C ASN A 831 6.51 -33.30 -15.43
N PRO A 832 7.55 -33.96 -14.92
CA PRO A 832 8.56 -33.33 -14.07
C PRO A 832 9.27 -32.13 -14.71
N LYS A 833 9.34 -32.08 -16.04
CA LYS A 833 9.89 -30.94 -16.78
C LYS A 833 9.05 -29.67 -16.61
N ASP A 834 7.77 -29.80 -16.25
CA ASP A 834 6.84 -28.67 -16.11
C ASP A 834 7.38 -27.63 -15.12
N LEU A 835 8.04 -28.06 -14.03
CA LEU A 835 8.69 -27.14 -13.07
C LEU A 835 9.69 -26.19 -13.74
N PHE A 836 10.54 -26.69 -14.63
CA PHE A 836 11.52 -25.87 -15.33
C PHE A 836 10.93 -25.08 -16.50
N THR A 837 9.83 -25.54 -17.09
CA THR A 837 9.15 -24.76 -18.14
C THR A 837 8.31 -23.64 -17.55
N GLU A 838 7.75 -23.84 -16.37
CA GLU A 838 6.85 -22.89 -15.70
C GLU A 838 7.62 -21.92 -14.80
N ALA A 839 8.62 -22.38 -14.04
CA ALA A 839 9.47 -21.54 -13.19
C ALA A 839 10.82 -21.14 -13.84
N GLY A 840 11.00 -21.39 -15.14
CA GLY A 840 12.30 -21.45 -15.78
C GLY A 840 13.21 -20.22 -15.63
N ALA A 841 12.65 -19.00 -15.78
CA ALA A 841 13.41 -17.77 -15.59
C ALA A 841 13.87 -17.60 -14.13
N ASN A 842 12.98 -17.88 -13.19
CA ASN A 842 13.20 -17.78 -11.76
C ASN A 842 14.27 -18.78 -11.28
N LEU A 843 14.16 -20.04 -11.71
CA LEU A 843 15.16 -21.06 -11.41
C LEU A 843 16.52 -20.74 -12.08
N THR A 844 16.53 -20.06 -13.23
CA THR A 844 17.79 -19.65 -13.86
C THR A 844 18.47 -18.49 -13.10
N ALA A 845 17.69 -17.58 -12.50
CA ALA A 845 18.19 -16.44 -11.74
C ALA A 845 18.63 -16.79 -10.30
N LEU A 846 18.22 -17.96 -9.80
CA LEU A 846 18.44 -18.37 -8.41
C LEU A 846 19.90 -18.38 -7.94
N PRO A 847 20.91 -18.86 -8.70
CA PRO A 847 22.32 -18.79 -8.25
C PRO A 847 22.78 -17.35 -8.03
N THR A 848 22.40 -16.45 -8.95
CA THR A 848 22.71 -15.01 -8.84
C THR A 848 22.03 -14.38 -7.63
N SER A 849 20.81 -14.79 -7.31
CA SER A 849 20.10 -14.35 -6.10
C SER A 849 20.83 -14.80 -4.82
N ILE A 850 21.21 -16.07 -4.75
CA ILE A 850 21.92 -16.66 -3.61
C ILE A 850 23.27 -15.98 -3.43
N ASP A 851 24.02 -15.77 -4.52
CA ASP A 851 25.34 -15.11 -4.49
C ASP A 851 25.23 -13.63 -4.07
N ALA A 852 24.17 -12.93 -4.49
CA ALA A 852 23.91 -11.56 -4.09
C ALA A 852 23.53 -11.47 -2.59
N THR A 853 22.66 -12.36 -2.09
CA THR A 853 22.37 -12.42 -0.64
C THR A 853 23.60 -12.80 0.18
N LEU A 854 24.42 -13.74 -0.32
CA LEU A 854 25.69 -14.07 0.30
C LEU A 854 26.62 -12.85 0.35
N THR A 855 26.64 -12.02 -0.70
CA THR A 855 27.40 -10.77 -0.72
C THR A 855 26.88 -9.77 0.31
N ASP A 856 25.56 -9.61 0.45
CA ASP A 856 24.95 -8.73 1.46
C ASP A 856 25.29 -9.21 2.88
N LEU A 857 25.27 -10.53 3.13
CA LEU A 857 25.70 -11.16 4.38
C LEU A 857 27.20 -10.96 4.65
N MET A 858 28.05 -11.05 3.62
CA MET A 858 29.50 -10.80 3.72
C MET A 858 29.83 -9.33 4.01
N LEU A 859 28.99 -8.41 3.52
CA LEU A 859 29.14 -6.97 3.71
C LEU A 859 28.42 -6.45 4.96
N GLY A 860 27.75 -7.33 5.72
CA GLY A 860 26.97 -6.95 6.91
C GLY A 860 25.73 -6.10 6.58
N GLN A 861 25.29 -6.07 5.33
CA GLN A 861 24.14 -5.29 4.84
C GLN A 861 22.81 -6.03 5.00
N TRP A 862 22.86 -7.29 5.46
CA TRP A 862 21.68 -8.13 5.63
C TRP A 862 21.07 -7.98 7.02
N GLY A 863 19.99 -7.20 7.13
CA GLY A 863 19.29 -6.92 8.40
C GLY A 863 18.37 -8.03 8.91
N GLY A 864 18.64 -9.31 8.57
CA GLY A 864 17.77 -10.45 8.89
C GLY A 864 18.53 -11.70 9.29
N SER A 865 17.81 -12.77 9.63
CA SER A 865 18.44 -14.02 10.06
C SER A 865 19.06 -14.80 8.90
N ILE A 866 20.30 -15.26 9.06
CA ILE A 866 20.94 -16.18 8.11
C ILE A 866 20.24 -17.56 8.06
N GLU A 867 19.57 -17.96 9.14
CA GLU A 867 18.75 -19.18 9.19
C GLU A 867 17.58 -19.09 8.20
N ASP A 868 16.91 -17.94 8.16
CA ASP A 868 15.81 -17.70 7.22
C ASP A 868 16.29 -17.70 5.78
N VAL A 869 17.45 -17.09 5.50
CA VAL A 869 18.06 -17.11 4.17
C VAL A 869 18.33 -18.52 3.68
N VAL A 870 18.97 -19.35 4.51
CA VAL A 870 19.30 -20.72 4.14
C VAL A 870 18.02 -21.56 3.99
N ASP A 871 17.05 -21.44 4.89
CA ASP A 871 15.78 -22.18 4.83
C ASP A 871 14.98 -21.85 3.57
N VAL A 872 14.89 -20.57 3.21
CA VAL A 872 14.14 -20.08 2.06
C VAL A 872 14.79 -20.53 0.75
N TYR A 873 16.11 -20.41 0.59
CA TYR A 873 16.81 -20.82 -0.63
C TYR A 873 16.94 -22.34 -0.80
N THR A 874 16.94 -23.11 0.30
CA THR A 874 17.01 -24.59 0.22
C THR A 874 15.86 -25.17 -0.58
N MET A 875 14.67 -24.60 -0.44
CA MET A 875 13.43 -25.06 -1.08
C MET A 875 13.53 -25.18 -2.60
N PRO A 876 13.69 -24.08 -3.36
CA PRO A 876 13.72 -24.13 -4.81
C PRO A 876 14.92 -24.93 -5.36
N VAL A 877 16.07 -24.89 -4.68
CA VAL A 877 17.26 -25.66 -5.09
C VAL A 877 17.00 -27.16 -5.01
N ALA A 878 16.42 -27.63 -3.90
CA ALA A 878 16.14 -29.05 -3.71
C ALA A 878 15.04 -29.57 -4.66
N LEU A 879 13.99 -28.76 -4.89
CA LEU A 879 12.90 -29.11 -5.81
C LEU A 879 13.38 -29.18 -7.27
N ALA A 880 14.21 -28.24 -7.70
CA ALA A 880 14.80 -28.25 -9.04
C ALA A 880 15.67 -29.50 -9.23
N PHE A 881 16.51 -29.85 -8.25
CA PHE A 881 17.36 -31.04 -8.32
C PHE A 881 16.51 -32.32 -8.40
N GLN A 882 15.47 -32.45 -7.58
CA GLN A 882 14.56 -33.60 -7.62
C GLN A 882 13.83 -33.72 -8.96
N ALA A 883 13.38 -32.61 -9.54
CA ALA A 883 12.73 -32.62 -10.85
C ALA A 883 13.65 -33.13 -11.97
N VAL A 884 14.94 -32.78 -11.94
CA VAL A 884 15.92 -33.31 -12.90
C VAL A 884 16.09 -34.83 -12.75
N LYS A 885 16.18 -35.36 -11.52
CA LYS A 885 16.28 -36.81 -11.29
C LYS A 885 15.03 -37.56 -11.76
N ALA A 886 13.84 -37.00 -11.50
CA ALA A 886 12.60 -37.53 -12.05
C ALA A 886 12.60 -37.51 -13.59
N MET A 887 13.12 -36.46 -14.24
CA MET A 887 13.26 -36.43 -15.70
C MET A 887 14.20 -37.53 -16.23
N GLU A 888 15.34 -37.76 -15.58
CA GLU A 888 16.27 -38.84 -15.95
C GLU A 888 15.60 -40.22 -15.87
N GLN A 889 14.79 -40.45 -14.83
CA GLN A 889 14.01 -41.67 -14.66
C GLN A 889 12.95 -41.87 -15.74
N VAL A 890 12.12 -40.84 -16.00
CA VAL A 890 11.09 -40.90 -17.04
C VAL A 890 11.71 -41.19 -18.41
N LYS A 891 12.86 -40.58 -18.70
CA LYS A 891 13.61 -40.81 -19.93
C LYS A 891 14.01 -42.27 -20.09
N SER A 892 14.55 -42.89 -19.04
CA SER A 892 14.95 -44.30 -19.01
C SER A 892 13.78 -45.26 -19.30
N ILE A 893 12.60 -45.01 -18.73
CA ILE A 893 11.41 -45.85 -18.95
C ILE A 893 10.81 -45.62 -20.32
N GLY A 894 10.72 -44.36 -20.75
CA GLY A 894 10.26 -44.01 -22.09
C GLY A 894 11.13 -44.66 -23.17
N GLU A 895 12.44 -44.76 -22.95
CA GLU A 895 13.35 -45.50 -23.83
C GLU A 895 13.03 -47.00 -23.85
N THR A 896 12.80 -47.60 -22.68
CA THR A 896 12.43 -49.02 -22.56
C THR A 896 11.10 -49.33 -23.28
N GLU A 897 10.05 -48.54 -23.04
CA GLU A 897 8.74 -48.70 -23.69
C GLU A 897 8.85 -48.48 -25.20
N LYS A 898 9.59 -47.47 -25.65
CA LYS A 898 9.86 -47.23 -27.06
C LYS A 898 10.56 -48.42 -27.73
N GLU A 899 11.52 -49.04 -27.05
CA GLU A 899 12.18 -50.25 -27.54
C GLU A 899 11.23 -51.46 -27.61
N GLU A 900 10.32 -51.61 -26.66
CA GLU A 900 9.32 -52.69 -26.65
C GLU A 900 8.27 -52.51 -27.76
N GLU A 901 7.75 -51.29 -27.95
CA GLU A 901 6.82 -50.95 -29.03
C GLU A 901 7.47 -51.19 -30.41
N GLN A 902 8.76 -50.85 -30.57
CA GLN A 902 9.52 -51.10 -31.81
C GLN A 902 9.82 -52.58 -32.07
N LYS A 903 9.92 -53.42 -31.02
CA LYS A 903 10.18 -54.86 -31.13
C LYS A 903 8.91 -55.68 -31.39
N ASN A 904 7.71 -55.06 -31.47
CA ASN A 904 6.42 -55.73 -31.66
C ASN A 904 6.19 -56.89 -30.66
N LEU A 905 6.78 -56.78 -29.47
CA LEU A 905 6.71 -57.83 -28.46
C LEU A 905 5.40 -57.68 -27.69
N ILE A 906 4.29 -57.98 -28.37
CA ILE A 906 2.96 -58.02 -27.76
C ILE A 906 2.99 -59.08 -26.64
N LEU A 907 3.05 -58.60 -25.40
CA LEU A 907 2.37 -59.16 -24.24
C LEU A 907 2.81 -60.56 -23.72
N LEU A 908 4.10 -60.81 -23.42
CA LEU A 908 4.40 -62.09 -22.74
C LEU A 908 5.56 -62.21 -21.73
N ILE A 909 6.46 -61.24 -21.51
CA ILE A 909 7.59 -61.49 -20.57
C ILE A 909 7.76 -60.44 -19.46
N VAL A 910 7.05 -59.32 -19.50
CA VAL A 910 7.31 -58.23 -18.54
C VAL A 910 6.37 -58.25 -17.32
N THR A 911 5.28 -59.04 -17.36
CA THR A 911 4.27 -59.09 -16.29
C THR A 911 4.71 -59.81 -15.01
N VAL A 912 5.88 -60.45 -14.99
CA VAL A 912 6.37 -61.18 -13.78
C VAL A 912 7.69 -60.62 -13.25
N VAL A 913 8.45 -59.86 -14.03
CA VAL A 913 9.69 -59.20 -13.56
C VAL A 913 9.48 -57.70 -13.27
N LEU A 914 8.44 -57.05 -13.82
CA LEU A 914 8.05 -55.68 -13.45
C LEU A 914 6.89 -55.58 -12.44
N ALA A 915 6.34 -56.71 -11.98
CA ALA A 915 5.29 -56.72 -10.94
C ALA A 915 5.81 -56.36 -9.52
N VAL A 916 7.10 -56.07 -9.38
CA VAL A 916 7.71 -55.41 -8.21
C VAL A 916 8.66 -54.31 -8.69
N VAL A 917 8.20 -53.51 -9.64
CA VAL A 917 8.70 -52.14 -9.74
C VAL A 917 7.53 -51.30 -9.26
N PRO A 918 7.45 -50.92 -7.96
CA PRO A 918 6.73 -49.68 -7.64
C PRO A 918 7.32 -48.69 -8.62
N PHE A 919 6.50 -48.08 -9.49
CA PHE A 919 7.01 -47.27 -10.57
C PHE A 919 8.01 -46.27 -10.01
N VAL A 920 9.28 -46.63 -10.15
CA VAL A 920 10.37 -45.72 -10.43
C VAL A 920 10.48 -44.68 -9.29
N GLY A 921 11.03 -45.15 -8.17
CA GLY A 921 11.55 -44.32 -7.06
C GLY A 921 10.52 -43.53 -6.25
N GLU A 922 10.83 -43.29 -4.98
CA GLU A 922 10.21 -42.20 -4.20
C GLU A 922 10.26 -40.85 -4.96
N GLU A 923 11.18 -40.69 -5.92
CA GLU A 923 11.34 -39.50 -6.77
C GLU A 923 10.20 -39.26 -7.78
N LEU A 924 9.57 -40.28 -8.39
CA LEU A 924 8.42 -40.05 -9.27
C LEU A 924 7.10 -39.80 -8.53
N ALA A 925 6.93 -40.38 -7.34
CA ALA A 925 5.80 -40.02 -6.49
C ALA A 925 5.86 -38.53 -6.13
N GLY A 926 7.08 -38.00 -5.94
CA GLY A 926 7.34 -36.56 -5.79
C GLY A 926 7.00 -35.74 -7.04
N ALA A 927 7.03 -36.30 -8.25
CA ALA A 927 6.75 -35.57 -9.50
C ALA A 927 5.32 -35.04 -9.63
N ALA A 928 4.34 -35.72 -9.05
CA ALA A 928 2.96 -35.22 -8.98
C ALA A 928 2.87 -33.99 -8.06
N GLY A 929 3.57 -34.02 -6.91
CA GLY A 929 3.73 -32.86 -6.04
C GLY A 929 4.50 -31.71 -6.69
N LEU A 930 5.55 -32.02 -7.46
CA LEU A 930 6.32 -31.05 -8.22
C LEU A 930 5.51 -30.41 -9.35
N ALA A 931 4.60 -31.13 -10.01
CA ALA A 931 3.74 -30.58 -11.04
C ALA A 931 2.60 -29.73 -10.48
N ALA A 932 2.06 -30.09 -9.31
CA ALA A 932 1.13 -29.24 -8.57
C ALA A 932 1.84 -27.94 -8.14
N LEU A 933 3.09 -28.05 -7.68
CA LEU A 933 3.91 -26.90 -7.31
C LEU A 933 4.41 -26.10 -8.53
N ALA A 934 4.68 -26.72 -9.66
CA ALA A 934 5.03 -26.03 -10.90
C ALA A 934 3.85 -25.16 -11.35
N ARG A 935 2.65 -25.74 -11.38
CA ARG A 935 1.42 -25.03 -11.76
C ARG A 935 1.11 -23.93 -10.76
N ALA A 936 1.37 -24.19 -9.49
CA ALA A 936 1.34 -23.20 -8.44
C ALA A 936 2.28 -22.02 -8.72
N ILE A 937 3.54 -22.30 -9.04
CA ILE A 937 4.55 -21.30 -9.35
C ILE A 937 4.25 -20.60 -10.68
N ALA A 938 3.66 -21.27 -11.67
CA ALA A 938 3.18 -20.67 -12.92
C ALA A 938 2.08 -19.64 -12.62
N ILE A 939 1.16 -20.01 -11.72
CA ILE A 939 0.10 -19.12 -11.24
C ILE A 939 0.68 -17.98 -10.41
N ALA A 940 1.70 -18.20 -9.57
CA ALA A 940 2.40 -17.13 -8.84
C ALA A 940 3.24 -16.22 -9.76
N GLY A 941 3.82 -16.77 -10.83
CA GLY A 941 4.53 -16.02 -11.87
C GLY A 941 3.59 -15.15 -12.72
N GLU A 942 2.28 -15.43 -12.68
CA GLU A 942 1.22 -14.59 -13.25
C GLU A 942 0.39 -13.84 -12.18
N ALA A 943 0.64 -14.05 -10.88
CA ALA A 943 -0.12 -13.49 -9.76
C ALA A 943 0.79 -12.85 -8.71
N GLY A 944 0.98 -11.53 -8.83
CA GLY A 944 1.46 -10.69 -7.74
C GLY A 944 0.34 -10.37 -6.75
N ASN A 945 0.62 -10.56 -5.45
CA ASN A 945 -0.15 -10.16 -4.27
C ASN A 945 -1.41 -10.96 -3.91
N ALA A 946 -1.26 -12.26 -3.68
CA ALA A 946 -2.12 -12.95 -2.72
C ALA A 946 -1.49 -12.85 -1.31
N ALA A 947 -2.07 -12.01 -0.45
CA ALA A 947 -1.79 -12.03 0.99
C ALA A 947 -2.37 -13.35 1.57
N PHE A 948 -1.52 -14.37 1.71
CA PHE A 948 -1.91 -15.60 2.39
C PHE A 948 -1.79 -15.41 3.89
N ASP A 949 -2.95 -15.19 4.50
CA ASP A 949 -3.20 -15.20 5.93
C ASP A 949 -2.51 -16.42 6.59
N ILE A 950 -1.76 -16.19 7.67
CA ILE A 950 -1.02 -17.21 8.44
C ILE A 950 -1.96 -18.36 8.89
N TYR A 951 -3.28 -18.11 8.92
CA TYR A 951 -4.30 -19.11 9.23
C TYR A 951 -4.66 -20.08 8.09
N SER A 952 -4.27 -19.80 6.83
CA SER A 952 -4.53 -20.67 5.66
C SER A 952 -3.44 -21.72 5.39
N MET A 953 -2.31 -21.65 6.11
CA MET A 953 -1.10 -22.46 5.87
C MET A 953 -1.14 -23.88 6.48
N VAL A 954 -2.16 -24.22 7.26
CA VAL A 954 -2.15 -25.43 8.10
C VAL A 954 -2.56 -26.71 7.35
N ASP A 955 -3.25 -26.63 6.20
CA ASP A 955 -3.85 -27.81 5.55
C ASP A 955 -3.33 -28.19 4.13
N ASP A 956 -2.59 -27.33 3.41
CA ASP A 956 -2.09 -27.61 2.03
C ASP A 956 -0.55 -27.43 1.91
N PRO A 957 0.23 -28.44 1.49
CA PRO A 957 1.67 -28.28 1.23
C PRO A 957 2.02 -27.37 0.05
N SER A 958 1.10 -27.18 -0.91
CA SER A 958 1.35 -26.36 -2.09
C SER A 958 1.39 -24.87 -1.75
N SER A 959 0.53 -24.40 -0.83
CA SER A 959 0.41 -22.99 -0.38
C SER A 959 1.74 -22.41 0.14
N ILE A 960 2.51 -23.18 0.90
CA ILE A 960 3.81 -22.76 1.46
C ILE A 960 4.86 -22.60 0.35
N GLY A 961 4.79 -23.44 -0.67
CA GLY A 961 5.62 -23.30 -1.86
C GLY A 961 5.35 -22.00 -2.64
N TYR A 962 4.09 -21.54 -2.72
CA TYR A 962 3.78 -20.24 -3.31
C TYR A 962 4.38 -19.09 -2.50
N THR A 963 4.27 -19.12 -1.16
CA THR A 963 4.84 -18.08 -0.28
C THR A 963 6.34 -17.98 -0.48
N ILE A 964 7.06 -19.10 -0.48
CA ILE A 964 8.53 -19.12 -0.58
C ILE A 964 9.00 -18.72 -1.98
N PHE A 965 8.37 -19.24 -3.05
CA PHE A 965 8.72 -18.83 -4.42
C PHE A 965 8.28 -17.40 -4.73
N GLY A 966 7.16 -16.93 -4.15
CA GLY A 966 6.71 -15.56 -4.22
C GLY A 966 7.70 -14.60 -3.56
N THR A 967 8.16 -14.92 -2.35
CA THR A 967 9.22 -14.19 -1.63
C THR A 967 10.53 -14.13 -2.43
N LEU A 968 10.91 -15.23 -3.09
CA LEU A 968 12.19 -15.32 -3.79
C LEU A 968 12.19 -14.66 -5.18
N PHE A 969 11.05 -14.62 -5.87
CA PHE A 969 11.04 -14.31 -7.30
C PHE A 969 10.01 -13.25 -7.73
N GLY A 970 8.97 -12.99 -6.94
CA GLY A 970 7.91 -12.04 -7.27
C GLY A 970 7.25 -12.28 -8.65
N ALA A 971 6.38 -11.35 -9.07
CA ALA A 971 5.65 -11.45 -10.34
C ALA A 971 6.51 -11.19 -11.61
N ALA A 972 7.83 -10.92 -11.47
CA ALA A 972 8.68 -10.48 -12.60
C ALA A 972 10.06 -11.15 -12.71
N GLY A 973 10.46 -12.06 -11.81
CA GLY A 973 11.61 -12.94 -12.03
C GLY A 973 12.99 -12.29 -12.18
N ILE A 974 13.23 -11.12 -11.58
CA ILE A 974 14.56 -10.48 -11.53
C ILE A 974 14.94 -10.22 -10.07
N ALA A 975 15.93 -10.97 -9.59
CA ALA A 975 16.33 -11.15 -8.20
C ALA A 975 17.06 -9.97 -7.51
N SER A 976 17.11 -8.78 -8.11
CA SER A 976 17.92 -7.68 -7.55
C SER A 976 17.18 -6.79 -6.55
N SER A 977 15.85 -6.69 -6.62
CA SER A 977 15.06 -5.63 -5.95
C SER A 977 14.36 -6.06 -4.65
N PHE A 978 14.49 -7.33 -4.23
CA PHE A 978 13.65 -7.92 -3.17
C PHE A 978 14.42 -8.75 -2.14
N ARG A 979 15.73 -8.51 -2.01
CA ARG A 979 16.60 -9.08 -0.96
C ARG A 979 16.33 -8.38 0.38
N ASN A 980 15.09 -8.50 0.88
CA ASN A 980 14.62 -7.90 2.13
C ASN A 980 14.53 -8.96 3.24
N ALA A 981 15.15 -8.67 4.38
CA ALA A 981 15.14 -9.47 5.59
C ALA A 981 13.73 -9.89 6.07
N ASP A 982 12.74 -9.00 6.04
CA ASP A 982 11.39 -9.22 6.57
C ASP A 982 10.61 -10.26 5.74
N HIS A 983 10.80 -10.21 4.41
CA HIS A 983 10.18 -11.18 3.51
C HIS A 983 10.81 -12.57 3.69
N PHE A 984 12.13 -12.63 3.90
CA PHE A 984 12.85 -13.87 4.17
C PHE A 984 12.47 -14.45 5.53
N SER A 985 12.30 -13.61 6.56
CA SER A 985 11.81 -14.00 7.88
C SER A 985 10.45 -14.69 7.79
N SER A 986 9.48 -14.03 7.14
CA SER A 986 8.12 -14.56 6.95
C SER A 986 8.12 -15.89 6.17
N ALA A 987 8.94 -15.99 5.11
CA ALA A 987 9.07 -17.22 4.33
C ALA A 987 9.81 -18.34 5.07
N GLY A 988 10.79 -17.99 5.91
CA GLY A 988 11.50 -18.90 6.81
C GLY A 988 10.56 -19.48 7.88
N GLU A 989 9.69 -18.66 8.45
CA GLU A 989 8.64 -19.11 9.37
C GLU A 989 7.66 -20.06 8.70
N ALA A 990 7.16 -19.70 7.51
CA ALA A 990 6.30 -20.57 6.71
C ALA A 990 6.99 -21.90 6.38
N ARG A 991 8.29 -21.86 6.06
CA ARG A 991 9.10 -23.05 5.79
C ARG A 991 9.21 -23.96 7.01
N ARG A 992 9.44 -23.41 8.19
CA ARG A 992 9.55 -24.15 9.45
C ARG A 992 8.20 -24.68 9.93
N ALA A 993 7.09 -24.02 9.58
CA ALA A 993 5.74 -24.50 9.82
C ALA A 993 5.38 -25.77 9.00
N MET A 994 6.16 -26.10 7.96
CA MET A 994 6.07 -27.40 7.27
C MET A 994 6.58 -28.52 8.20
N GLY A 995 5.68 -29.13 8.98
CA GLY A 995 6.03 -30.30 9.79
C GLY A 995 6.63 -31.45 8.98
N GLU A 996 7.34 -32.37 9.64
CA GLU A 996 8.10 -33.48 9.01
C GLU A 996 7.26 -34.31 8.02
N ALA A 997 5.97 -34.51 8.31
CA ALA A 997 5.07 -35.25 7.43
C ALA A 997 4.82 -34.55 6.07
N LYS A 998 4.76 -33.22 6.03
CA LYS A 998 4.60 -32.43 4.79
C LYS A 998 5.92 -32.36 4.01
N VAL A 999 7.04 -32.23 4.70
CA VAL A 999 8.38 -32.29 4.09
C VAL A 999 8.63 -33.65 3.43
N ALA A 1000 8.22 -34.74 4.07
CA ALA A 1000 8.33 -36.09 3.51
C ALA A 1000 7.46 -36.31 2.25
N GLN A 1001 6.32 -35.62 2.14
CA GLN A 1001 5.45 -35.69 0.96
C GLN A 1001 6.06 -35.01 -0.28
N MET A 1002 7.06 -34.15 -0.11
CA MET A 1002 7.73 -33.48 -1.22
C MET A 1002 8.82 -34.32 -1.87
N GLY A 1003 9.14 -35.51 -1.32
CA GLY A 1003 10.14 -36.44 -1.84
C GLY A 1003 11.41 -36.52 -0.99
N ASP A 1004 12.10 -37.65 -1.05
CA ASP A 1004 13.25 -37.94 -0.18
C ASP A 1004 14.46 -37.05 -0.46
N THR A 1005 14.65 -36.66 -1.72
CA THR A 1005 15.74 -35.77 -2.11
C THR A 1005 15.55 -34.38 -1.47
N PHE A 1006 14.33 -33.86 -1.52
CA PHE A 1006 13.98 -32.62 -0.84
C PHE A 1006 14.08 -32.72 0.68
N LYS A 1007 13.59 -33.82 1.25
CA LYS A 1007 13.69 -34.10 2.70
C LYS A 1007 15.16 -34.16 3.15
N GLY A 1008 16.03 -34.83 2.38
CA GLY A 1008 17.46 -34.92 2.68
C GLY A 1008 18.15 -33.56 2.72
N TYR A 1009 17.88 -32.70 1.73
CA TYR A 1009 18.36 -31.31 1.72
C TYR A 1009 17.88 -30.53 2.95
N SER A 1010 16.59 -30.65 3.28
CA SER A 1010 15.99 -29.98 4.45
C SER A 1010 16.59 -30.44 5.78
N GLU A 1011 16.83 -31.73 5.96
CA GLU A 1011 17.41 -32.27 7.20
C GLU A 1011 18.88 -31.82 7.36
N LEU A 1012 19.63 -31.78 6.25
CA LEU A 1012 21.01 -31.32 6.24
C LEU A 1012 21.14 -29.83 6.51
N THR A 1013 20.36 -28.97 5.85
CA THR A 1013 20.42 -27.52 6.09
C THR A 1013 19.95 -27.15 7.48
N GLN A 1014 18.86 -27.74 7.99
CA GLN A 1014 18.46 -27.53 9.39
C GLN A 1014 19.53 -27.97 10.39
N LYS A 1015 20.29 -29.03 10.09
CA LYS A 1015 21.41 -29.46 10.93
C LYS A 1015 22.56 -28.44 10.91
N ILE A 1016 22.89 -27.89 9.73
CA ILE A 1016 23.95 -26.88 9.54
C ILE A 1016 23.56 -25.53 10.17
N VAL A 1017 22.28 -25.16 10.05
CA VAL A 1017 21.76 -23.89 10.56
C VAL A 1017 21.54 -23.92 12.07
N LYS A 1018 21.15 -25.05 12.67
CA LYS A 1018 21.08 -25.21 14.14
C LYS A 1018 22.43 -25.03 14.83
N SER A 1019 23.55 -25.23 14.12
CA SER A 1019 24.89 -24.89 14.62
C SER A 1019 25.25 -23.40 14.53
N CYS A 1020 24.47 -22.56 13.83
CA CYS A 1020 24.75 -21.12 13.66
C CYS A 1020 24.43 -20.25 14.90
N LYS A 1021 23.99 -20.84 16.02
CA LYS A 1021 23.62 -20.10 17.24
C LYS A 1021 24.87 -19.76 18.06
N LEU A 1022 25.23 -18.48 18.08
CA LEU A 1022 26.04 -17.87 19.14
C LEU A 1022 25.12 -17.41 20.27
#